data_AF-A0A662CM17-F1
#
_entry.id   AF-A0A662CM17-F1
#
_cell.length_a   1.000
_cell.length_b   1.000
_cell.length_c   1.000
_cell.angle_alpha   90.00
_cell.angle_beta   90.00
_cell.angle_gamma   90.00
#
_symmetry.space_group_name_H-M   'P 1'
#
loop_
_entity.id
_entity.type
_entity.pdbx_description
1 polymer ?
#
loop_
_entity_poly.entity_id
_entity_poly.type
_entity_poly.pdbx_seq_one_letter_code
_entity_poly.pdbx_strand_id
1 'polypeptide(L)'
;MKKYIFVLVFLLVFFNFPSKTTETVIDLVKLAKEARWYNDAGVHLIFPGRLTARKGFVRYMFRRLEDGQVHRWALATHPRWVPNGWIEGEFEVTLPRRPRFEAEVGFVEGARQTDGVVFEVYWQEGDRRYRLAQLRKNYEGQLKAIQVDLSDYGGHKGKIFLRVKAGANSDQDWAVWAKAVIVSARPLGITPPRLMKKPAITRRIKPIKPQMKPIQPQIATPVTRINISKIPVSFHRRAVNFLNLMARTQLGPILRSVRLGDYVHAFYRPDHSTIAYYEFEINPQGYLFLSTGEPDSPVTTWSYYGRRISQRLREIAHEKGKEVAKFYCLGDVTYAAEDEEGQLVAYIGAPLVKPVDFNPAWLEEDCPFNDALFVPSRHDDLISGGVYVNEIYQIKFESWGSWRELKEGFSEVYRPFINEQRLAAHQEWIIARQEEKKPHPIVLGMSTEIPLLYPQVKVEVDSPIADYLDIRLLKKARKKSYLEITPPTIIPQGGDEFSLRLTYANGQQERLKFKLESALPLSPSPKFVSVFGNPGDSITAEYWAGSDQQDALDNQPDYSQVKVGCDNLSACGWSGCGSTAWAILFGWADRQAAFGNPVWRGHWGIYRQDVEDEKSEDAVPPLSMDDGVIKMTKKISKHLDPICVHPKKGACLQGATAPRKMIKAAKYIRPRETKSWIMKTMWACPGKQKGKRVSNVTKKVKEIIKSLKTPVVIGIGHWAWELHYPVAFGYIETNGKKQFYINLGYGEKREDYFKFVSAKSWFFGAFYPLFETVKFKRGDGFVVSDLNGDGQAEIIHASRNDTLTIYNDTGQELSKFDIDFERFDGLASGDVDGDG
;
A
#
# COMPACT_ATOMS: atom_id res chain seq x y z
N MET A 1 17.83 -46.39 -60.92
CA MET A 1 19.22 -46.77 -60.55
C MET A 1 19.42 -46.55 -59.05
N LYS A 2 20.50 -47.07 -58.44
CA LYS A 2 20.80 -47.01 -56.99
C LYS A 2 21.03 -45.53 -56.54
N LYS A 3 20.91 -45.10 -55.27
CA LYS A 3 21.52 -45.67 -54.04
C LYS A 3 20.85 -45.22 -52.72
N TYR A 4 20.88 -46.14 -51.74
CA TYR A 4 20.90 -46.02 -50.26
C TYR A 4 20.14 -44.91 -49.50
N ILE A 5 19.30 -45.37 -48.56
CA ILE A 5 18.99 -44.67 -47.29
C ILE A 5 19.43 -45.59 -46.14
N PHE A 6 19.96 -45.02 -45.05
CA PHE A 6 20.47 -45.75 -43.88
C PHE A 6 19.38 -45.88 -42.81
N VAL A 7 19.34 -47.01 -42.10
CA VAL A 7 18.45 -47.23 -40.95
C VAL A 7 19.20 -46.92 -39.66
N LEU A 8 18.56 -46.20 -38.74
CA LEU A 8 19.01 -46.08 -37.35
C LEU A 8 17.83 -46.37 -36.42
N VAL A 9 18.02 -47.29 -35.47
CA VAL A 9 17.00 -47.68 -34.50
C VAL A 9 17.12 -46.82 -33.25
N PHE A 10 16.01 -46.24 -32.78
CA PHE A 10 15.95 -45.54 -31.50
C PHE A 10 15.16 -46.35 -30.48
N LEU A 11 15.78 -46.65 -29.34
CA LEU A 11 15.17 -47.42 -28.25
C LEU A 11 14.36 -46.48 -27.33
N LEU A 12 13.03 -46.61 -27.31
CA LEU A 12 12.16 -45.81 -26.42
C LEU A 12 12.00 -46.51 -25.05
N VAL A 13 12.76 -46.04 -24.07
CA VAL A 13 12.60 -46.46 -22.66
C VAL A 13 11.53 -45.59 -21.99
N PHE A 14 10.38 -46.19 -21.68
CA PHE A 14 9.28 -45.53 -20.97
C PHE A 14 9.62 -45.33 -19.48
N PHE A 15 10.16 -44.17 -19.13
CA PHE A 15 10.23 -43.72 -17.74
C PHE A 15 8.84 -43.31 -17.23
N ASN A 16 8.22 -44.18 -16.43
CA ASN A 16 7.00 -43.87 -15.67
C ASN A 16 7.31 -42.88 -14.53
N PHE A 17 7.33 -41.59 -14.85
CA PHE A 17 7.35 -40.53 -13.84
C PHE A 17 6.01 -40.49 -13.10
N PRO A 18 5.97 -40.62 -11.76
CA PRO A 18 4.74 -40.42 -11.00
C PRO A 18 4.35 -38.93 -11.08
N SER A 19 3.31 -38.61 -11.85
CA SER A 19 2.82 -37.24 -11.99
C SER A 19 2.35 -36.71 -10.64
N LYS A 20 2.98 -35.64 -10.13
CA LYS A 20 2.44 -34.87 -9.00
C LYS A 20 1.14 -34.19 -9.46
N THR A 21 0.00 -34.84 -9.22
CA THR A 21 -1.32 -34.25 -9.46
C THR A 21 -1.51 -33.07 -8.51
N THR A 22 -1.35 -31.85 -9.03
CA THR A 22 -1.72 -30.63 -8.32
C THR A 22 -3.24 -30.56 -8.17
N GLU A 23 -3.68 -30.10 -7.00
CA GLU A 23 -5.10 -30.01 -6.67
C GLU A 23 -5.70 -28.78 -7.35
N THR A 24 -6.42 -28.99 -8.47
CA THR A 24 -7.05 -27.89 -9.21
C THR A 24 -8.22 -27.31 -8.41
N VAL A 25 -8.16 -26.00 -8.16
CA VAL A 25 -9.21 -25.22 -7.51
C VAL A 25 -9.60 -24.06 -8.41
N ILE A 26 -10.87 -24.02 -8.84
CA ILE A 26 -11.47 -22.89 -9.55
C ILE A 26 -12.20 -22.04 -8.50
N ASP A 27 -11.86 -20.76 -8.40
CA ASP A 27 -12.43 -19.85 -7.40
C ASP A 27 -13.37 -18.84 -8.07
N LEU A 28 -14.67 -19.10 -7.98
CA LEU A 28 -15.70 -18.30 -8.64
C LEU A 28 -15.94 -16.96 -7.92
N VAL A 29 -15.57 -16.85 -6.64
CA VAL A 29 -15.53 -15.55 -5.98
C VAL A 29 -14.44 -14.69 -6.62
N LYS A 30 -13.23 -15.23 -6.83
CA LYS A 30 -12.12 -14.49 -7.48
C LYS A 30 -12.35 -14.19 -8.98
N LEU A 31 -13.11 -15.04 -9.69
CA LEU A 31 -13.47 -14.89 -11.11
C LEU A 31 -14.72 -14.01 -11.33
N ALA A 32 -15.27 -13.40 -10.28
CA ALA A 32 -16.53 -12.67 -10.36
C ALA A 32 -16.44 -11.33 -11.12
N LYS A 33 -15.24 -10.82 -11.42
CA LYS A 33 -15.05 -9.61 -12.24
C LYS A 33 -15.07 -9.95 -13.74
N GLU A 34 -14.64 -11.16 -14.06
CA GLU A 34 -14.48 -11.72 -15.41
C GLU A 34 -15.79 -12.38 -15.90
N ALA A 35 -16.67 -12.75 -14.97
CA ALA A 35 -18.02 -13.25 -15.23
C ALA A 35 -18.96 -12.18 -15.83
N ARG A 36 -19.88 -12.59 -16.71
CA ARG A 36 -20.97 -11.72 -17.20
C ARG A 36 -22.10 -11.70 -16.17
N TRP A 37 -22.63 -10.52 -15.83
CA TRP A 37 -23.67 -10.39 -14.80
C TRP A 37 -24.96 -9.80 -15.36
N TYR A 38 -26.08 -10.42 -15.01
CA TYR A 38 -27.42 -10.04 -15.48
C TYR A 38 -28.43 -10.03 -14.34
N ASN A 39 -29.57 -9.37 -14.56
CA ASN A 39 -30.75 -9.47 -13.70
C ASN A 39 -31.93 -10.13 -14.44
N ASP A 40 -33.05 -10.27 -13.72
CA ASP A 40 -34.29 -10.88 -14.22
C ASP A 40 -34.97 -10.16 -15.40
N ALA A 41 -34.57 -8.92 -15.69
CA ALA A 41 -34.99 -8.18 -16.88
C ALA A 41 -33.98 -8.29 -18.06
N GLY A 42 -33.01 -9.20 -17.97
CA GLY A 42 -31.94 -9.38 -18.97
C GLY A 42 -30.91 -8.25 -19.01
N VAL A 43 -30.97 -7.29 -18.07
CA VAL A 43 -30.11 -6.10 -18.10
C VAL A 43 -28.71 -6.44 -17.56
N HIS A 44 -27.68 -6.19 -18.37
CA HIS A 44 -26.29 -6.38 -17.96
C HIS A 44 -25.91 -5.45 -16.79
N LEU A 45 -25.16 -6.00 -15.82
CA LEU A 45 -24.72 -5.33 -14.61
C LEU A 45 -23.21 -5.08 -14.67
N ILE A 46 -22.78 -3.93 -14.14
CA ILE A 46 -21.36 -3.58 -14.06
C ILE A 46 -20.76 -4.10 -12.75
N PHE A 47 -19.49 -4.50 -12.80
CA PHE A 47 -18.70 -4.90 -11.64
C PHE A 47 -17.56 -3.87 -11.41
N PRO A 48 -17.44 -3.25 -10.22
CA PRO A 48 -18.38 -3.28 -9.10
C PRO A 48 -19.62 -2.41 -9.37
N GLY A 49 -20.78 -2.87 -8.91
CA GLY A 49 -22.02 -2.11 -8.92
C GLY A 49 -22.11 -1.08 -7.78
N ARG A 50 -22.95 -0.06 -7.97
CA ARG A 50 -23.32 0.90 -6.93
C ARG A 50 -24.35 0.27 -5.99
N LEU A 51 -24.18 0.44 -4.67
CA LEU A 51 -25.06 -0.17 -3.65
C LEU A 51 -26.54 0.26 -3.77
N THR A 52 -26.80 1.43 -4.35
CA THR A 52 -28.15 2.00 -4.57
C THR A 52 -28.71 1.72 -5.97
N ALA A 53 -28.07 0.86 -6.78
CA ALA A 53 -28.51 0.57 -8.13
C ALA A 53 -29.82 -0.25 -8.13
N ARG A 54 -30.95 0.39 -8.45
CA ARG A 54 -32.28 -0.25 -8.57
C ARG A 54 -32.30 -1.51 -9.45
N LYS A 55 -31.39 -1.61 -10.44
CA LYS A 55 -31.25 -2.78 -11.31
C LYS A 55 -30.58 -4.00 -10.64
N GLY A 56 -30.22 -3.91 -9.37
CA GLY A 56 -29.37 -4.89 -8.67
C GLY A 56 -27.89 -4.53 -8.80
N PHE A 57 -27.05 -5.14 -7.97
CA PHE A 57 -25.61 -4.92 -7.97
C PHE A 57 -24.81 -6.17 -7.62
N VAL A 58 -23.59 -6.25 -8.15
CA VAL A 58 -22.57 -7.23 -7.73
C VAL A 58 -21.27 -6.49 -7.46
N ARG A 59 -20.54 -6.85 -6.40
CA ARG A 59 -19.20 -6.31 -6.12
C ARG A 59 -18.43 -7.14 -5.10
N TYR A 60 -17.12 -6.99 -5.07
CA TYR A 60 -16.36 -7.33 -3.87
C TYR A 60 -16.74 -6.40 -2.71
N MET A 61 -16.75 -6.95 -1.51
CA MET A 61 -16.83 -6.19 -0.28
C MET A 61 -15.86 -6.69 0.79
N PHE A 62 -15.40 -5.72 1.59
CA PHE A 62 -14.76 -5.94 2.87
C PHE A 62 -15.71 -5.45 3.97
N ARG A 63 -16.47 -6.37 4.56
CA ARG A 63 -17.48 -6.09 5.59
C ARG A 63 -17.59 -7.26 6.58
N ARG A 64 -18.29 -7.00 7.68
CA ARG A 64 -18.75 -8.03 8.61
C ARG A 64 -19.99 -8.72 8.03
N LEU A 65 -20.04 -10.03 8.12
CA LEU A 65 -21.21 -10.83 7.70
C LEU A 65 -22.07 -11.18 8.91
N GLU A 66 -23.25 -11.75 8.68
CA GLU A 66 -24.22 -12.07 9.73
C GLU A 66 -23.68 -12.98 10.85
N ASP A 67 -22.66 -13.79 10.58
CA ASP A 67 -21.96 -14.65 11.56
C ASP A 67 -21.01 -13.88 12.50
N GLY A 68 -20.93 -12.55 12.35
CA GLY A 68 -20.04 -11.69 13.11
C GLY A 68 -18.56 -11.82 12.74
N GLN A 69 -18.21 -12.54 11.67
CA GLN A 69 -16.86 -12.59 11.12
C GLN A 69 -16.69 -11.54 10.02
N VAL A 70 -15.44 -11.14 9.75
CA VAL A 70 -15.12 -10.07 8.79
C VAL A 70 -14.45 -10.68 7.56
N HIS A 71 -15.17 -10.69 6.45
CA HIS A 71 -14.72 -11.32 5.21
C HIS A 71 -14.07 -10.27 4.30
N ARG A 72 -12.87 -10.57 3.81
CA ARG A 72 -12.01 -9.61 3.09
C ARG A 72 -12.35 -9.44 1.61
N TRP A 73 -12.91 -10.48 1.01
CA TRP A 73 -13.21 -10.58 -0.43
C TRP A 73 -14.51 -11.33 -0.64
N ALA A 74 -15.55 -10.98 0.12
CA ALA A 74 -16.85 -11.61 -0.05
C ALA A 74 -17.52 -11.06 -1.33
N LEU A 75 -18.15 -11.94 -2.11
CA LEU A 75 -18.87 -11.53 -3.31
C LEU A 75 -20.28 -11.10 -2.93
N ALA A 76 -20.48 -9.79 -2.83
CA ALA A 76 -21.78 -9.21 -2.56
C ALA A 76 -22.64 -9.24 -3.82
N THR A 77 -23.90 -9.62 -3.67
CA THR A 77 -24.92 -9.67 -4.72
C THR A 77 -26.22 -9.16 -4.15
N HIS A 78 -26.85 -8.20 -4.82
CA HIS A 78 -28.23 -7.80 -4.56
C HIS A 78 -29.07 -8.06 -5.80
N PRO A 79 -30.21 -8.77 -5.68
CA PRO A 79 -31.21 -8.86 -6.73
C PRO A 79 -31.63 -7.48 -7.27
N ARG A 80 -32.34 -7.46 -8.40
CA ARG A 80 -33.10 -6.26 -8.80
C ARG A 80 -34.03 -5.85 -7.65
N TRP A 81 -34.14 -4.56 -7.37
CA TRP A 81 -34.95 -4.02 -6.27
C TRP A 81 -36.45 -4.06 -6.61
N VAL A 82 -36.99 -5.27 -6.71
CA VAL A 82 -38.41 -5.61 -6.91
C VAL A 82 -38.72 -6.95 -6.24
N PRO A 83 -39.98 -7.21 -5.86
CA PRO A 83 -40.45 -8.54 -5.48
C PRO A 83 -40.05 -9.60 -6.53
N ASN A 84 -39.55 -10.74 -6.06
CA ASN A 84 -39.11 -11.89 -6.87
C ASN A 84 -37.98 -11.63 -7.90
N GLY A 85 -37.35 -10.44 -7.90
CA GLY A 85 -36.22 -10.14 -8.78
C GLY A 85 -35.02 -11.07 -8.55
N TRP A 86 -34.09 -11.15 -9.51
CA TRP A 86 -32.86 -11.92 -9.33
C TRP A 86 -31.64 -11.25 -9.94
N ILE A 87 -30.47 -11.71 -9.50
CA ILE A 87 -29.15 -11.40 -10.04
C ILE A 87 -28.41 -12.72 -10.31
N GLU A 88 -27.71 -12.79 -11.44
CA GLU A 88 -26.97 -13.97 -11.89
C GLU A 88 -25.61 -13.59 -12.48
N GLY A 89 -24.57 -14.32 -12.08
CA GLY A 89 -23.24 -14.28 -12.67
C GLY A 89 -22.96 -15.55 -13.47
N GLU A 90 -22.49 -15.39 -14.69
CA GLU A 90 -22.18 -16.46 -15.65
C GLU A 90 -20.66 -16.63 -15.80
N PHE A 91 -20.16 -17.84 -15.52
CA PHE A 91 -18.74 -18.19 -15.51
C PHE A 91 -18.46 -19.31 -16.52
N GLU A 92 -17.69 -19.03 -17.58
CA GLU A 92 -17.21 -20.06 -18.50
C GLU A 92 -16.03 -20.83 -17.85
N VAL A 93 -16.19 -22.15 -17.69
CA VAL A 93 -15.19 -22.99 -17.00
C VAL A 93 -15.02 -24.36 -17.68
N THR A 94 -13.81 -24.91 -17.58
CA THR A 94 -13.55 -26.34 -17.82
C THR A 94 -13.37 -27.00 -16.46
N LEU A 95 -14.23 -27.97 -16.14
CA LEU A 95 -14.24 -28.58 -14.82
C LEU A 95 -13.06 -29.56 -14.64
N PRO A 96 -12.39 -29.61 -13.46
CA PRO A 96 -11.35 -30.61 -13.22
C PRO A 96 -11.94 -32.02 -13.18
N ARG A 97 -11.09 -33.05 -13.22
CA ARG A 97 -11.53 -34.44 -13.03
C ARG A 97 -12.07 -34.62 -11.60
N ARG A 98 -13.21 -35.29 -11.45
CA ARG A 98 -13.99 -35.44 -10.20
C ARG A 98 -14.20 -34.10 -9.47
N PRO A 99 -14.90 -33.13 -10.08
CA PRO A 99 -15.13 -31.83 -9.47
C PRO A 99 -16.20 -31.91 -8.38
N ARG A 100 -16.02 -31.17 -7.29
CA ARG A 100 -17.04 -30.87 -6.27
C ARG A 100 -17.17 -29.37 -6.15
N PHE A 101 -18.40 -28.85 -6.17
CA PHE A 101 -18.69 -27.46 -5.86
C PHE A 101 -18.86 -27.28 -4.34
N GLU A 102 -18.25 -26.23 -3.79
CA GLU A 102 -18.38 -25.84 -2.39
C GLU A 102 -18.58 -24.32 -2.27
N ALA A 103 -19.65 -23.89 -1.60
CA ALA A 103 -19.90 -22.49 -1.28
C ALA A 103 -20.34 -22.27 0.16
N GLU A 104 -20.15 -21.05 0.65
CA GLU A 104 -20.65 -20.55 1.93
C GLU A 104 -21.41 -19.25 1.65
N VAL A 105 -22.68 -19.19 2.06
CA VAL A 105 -23.62 -18.13 1.66
C VAL A 105 -24.41 -17.58 2.85
N GLY A 106 -24.76 -16.30 2.76
CA GLY A 106 -25.46 -15.58 3.84
C GLY A 106 -25.73 -14.12 3.48
N PHE A 107 -25.72 -13.26 4.50
CA PHE A 107 -25.91 -11.81 4.37
C PHE A 107 -24.78 -11.00 4.99
N VAL A 108 -24.69 -9.74 4.56
CA VAL A 108 -23.96 -8.66 5.29
C VAL A 108 -24.59 -8.46 6.67
N GLU A 109 -23.77 -8.19 7.69
CA GLU A 109 -24.26 -7.83 9.02
C GLU A 109 -25.23 -6.64 8.95
N GLY A 110 -26.37 -6.78 9.63
CA GLY A 110 -27.37 -5.72 9.74
C GLY A 110 -28.49 -5.76 8.68
N ALA A 111 -28.48 -6.74 7.75
CA ALA A 111 -29.57 -7.01 6.82
C ALA A 111 -30.84 -7.56 7.53
N ARG A 112 -31.49 -6.72 8.34
CA ARG A 112 -32.64 -7.09 9.19
C ARG A 112 -34.01 -6.90 8.53
N GLN A 113 -34.06 -6.30 7.33
CA GLN A 113 -35.32 -6.07 6.58
C GLN A 113 -35.58 -7.07 5.44
N THR A 114 -34.63 -7.96 5.14
CA THR A 114 -34.82 -9.05 4.17
C THR A 114 -35.87 -10.04 4.67
N ASP A 115 -36.76 -10.50 3.78
CA ASP A 115 -37.65 -11.62 4.04
C ASP A 115 -37.00 -12.99 3.69
N GLY A 116 -35.75 -12.97 3.19
CA GLY A 116 -34.88 -14.11 2.95
C GLY A 116 -34.77 -14.49 1.47
N VAL A 117 -33.54 -14.49 0.94
CA VAL A 117 -33.22 -14.82 -0.46
C VAL A 117 -33.19 -16.33 -0.74
N VAL A 118 -33.20 -16.69 -2.02
CA VAL A 118 -32.83 -18.03 -2.52
C VAL A 118 -31.50 -17.93 -3.27
N PHE A 119 -30.51 -18.69 -2.84
CA PHE A 119 -29.28 -18.96 -3.59
C PHE A 119 -29.52 -20.15 -4.53
N GLU A 120 -29.17 -20.02 -5.81
CA GLU A 120 -29.23 -21.09 -6.80
C GLU A 120 -27.91 -21.23 -7.54
N VAL A 121 -27.56 -22.47 -7.91
CA VAL A 121 -26.36 -22.80 -8.69
C VAL A 121 -26.78 -23.64 -9.89
N TYR A 122 -26.27 -23.32 -11.07
CA TYR A 122 -26.59 -24.05 -12.31
C TYR A 122 -25.34 -24.43 -13.09
N TRP A 123 -25.41 -25.54 -13.82
CA TRP A 123 -24.48 -25.92 -14.89
C TRP A 123 -25.19 -25.80 -16.24
N GLN A 124 -24.48 -25.42 -17.30
CA GLN A 124 -24.98 -25.47 -18.67
C GLN A 124 -23.93 -25.99 -19.63
N GLU A 125 -24.35 -26.89 -20.50
CA GLU A 125 -23.54 -27.50 -21.56
C GLU A 125 -24.36 -27.49 -22.86
N GLY A 126 -23.87 -26.77 -23.87
CA GLY A 126 -24.69 -26.34 -25.00
C GLY A 126 -25.90 -25.52 -24.52
N ASP A 127 -27.08 -25.86 -25.03
CA ASP A 127 -28.35 -25.22 -24.65
C ASP A 127 -29.00 -25.87 -23.41
N ARG A 128 -28.45 -26.98 -22.89
CA ARG A 128 -29.03 -27.70 -21.75
C ARG A 128 -28.50 -27.15 -20.43
N ARG A 129 -29.41 -26.61 -19.62
CA ARG A 129 -29.10 -26.01 -18.31
C ARG A 129 -29.72 -26.80 -17.16
N TYR A 130 -28.89 -27.26 -16.24
CA TYR A 130 -29.21 -28.09 -15.08
C TYR A 130 -29.09 -27.26 -13.79
N ARG A 131 -30.04 -27.39 -12.85
CA ARG A 131 -29.92 -26.75 -11.53
C ARG A 131 -29.22 -27.70 -10.57
N LEU A 132 -28.03 -27.29 -10.11
CA LEU A 132 -27.14 -28.06 -9.24
C LEU A 132 -27.52 -27.92 -7.76
N ALA A 133 -27.96 -26.73 -7.34
CA ALA A 133 -28.39 -26.47 -5.96
C ALA A 133 -29.44 -25.36 -5.89
N GLN A 134 -30.25 -25.41 -4.84
CA GLN A 134 -31.18 -24.36 -4.41
C GLN A 134 -31.17 -24.31 -2.88
N LEU A 135 -31.01 -23.13 -2.27
CA LEU A 135 -30.98 -22.93 -0.82
C LEU A 135 -31.68 -21.63 -0.42
N ARG A 136 -32.75 -21.70 0.38
CA ARG A 136 -33.36 -20.53 1.04
C ARG A 136 -32.49 -20.09 2.22
N LYS A 137 -32.24 -18.79 2.34
CA LYS A 137 -31.45 -18.20 3.42
C LYS A 137 -32.16 -16.95 3.97
N ASN A 138 -32.49 -16.97 5.25
CA ASN A 138 -32.98 -15.80 6.00
C ASN A 138 -31.81 -15.20 6.80
N TYR A 139 -31.93 -13.97 7.29
CA TYR A 139 -30.95 -13.37 8.20
C TYR A 139 -31.03 -14.04 9.58
N GLU A 140 -30.09 -14.94 9.87
CA GLU A 140 -30.17 -15.89 10.99
C GLU A 140 -28.95 -15.83 11.92
N GLY A 141 -28.00 -14.94 11.64
CA GLY A 141 -26.77 -14.78 12.42
C GLY A 141 -25.71 -15.85 12.13
N GLN A 142 -25.82 -16.54 10.98
CA GLN A 142 -24.94 -17.64 10.58
C GLN A 142 -24.95 -17.83 9.07
N LEU A 143 -23.79 -18.13 8.47
CA LEU A 143 -23.70 -18.56 7.07
C LEU A 143 -24.20 -20.01 6.93
N LYS A 144 -24.65 -20.39 5.73
CA LYS A 144 -24.98 -21.79 5.37
C LYS A 144 -24.08 -22.28 4.24
N ALA A 145 -23.70 -23.55 4.28
CA ALA A 145 -22.89 -24.17 3.24
C ALA A 145 -23.77 -24.76 2.11
N ILE A 146 -23.24 -24.74 0.89
CA ILE A 146 -23.75 -25.50 -0.26
C ILE A 146 -22.62 -26.42 -0.72
N GLN A 147 -22.91 -27.71 -0.89
CA GLN A 147 -21.97 -28.68 -1.46
C GLN A 147 -22.70 -29.51 -2.53
N VAL A 148 -22.08 -29.69 -3.69
CA VAL A 148 -22.63 -30.49 -4.79
C VAL A 148 -21.51 -31.32 -5.41
N ASP A 149 -21.72 -32.63 -5.54
CA ASP A 149 -20.84 -33.48 -6.36
C ASP A 149 -21.14 -33.20 -7.84
N LEU A 150 -20.08 -32.93 -8.62
CA LEU A 150 -20.15 -32.67 -10.05
C LEU A 150 -19.35 -33.72 -10.83
N SER A 151 -19.04 -34.87 -10.23
CA SER A 151 -18.24 -35.96 -10.81
C SER A 151 -18.63 -36.35 -12.24
N ASP A 152 -19.93 -36.36 -12.55
CA ASP A 152 -20.48 -36.69 -13.87
C ASP A 152 -20.11 -35.69 -14.98
N TYR A 153 -19.74 -34.45 -14.62
CA TYR A 153 -19.30 -33.40 -15.53
C TYR A 153 -17.76 -33.23 -15.56
N GLY A 154 -17.01 -34.18 -14.97
CA GLY A 154 -15.57 -34.06 -14.76
C GLY A 154 -14.74 -34.04 -16.05
N GLY A 155 -14.16 -32.87 -16.37
CA GLY A 155 -13.43 -32.62 -17.62
C GLY A 155 -14.24 -31.91 -18.71
N HIS A 156 -15.53 -31.68 -18.50
CA HIS A 156 -16.41 -30.98 -19.45
C HIS A 156 -16.12 -29.48 -19.47
N LYS A 157 -16.39 -28.81 -20.60
CA LYS A 157 -16.34 -27.35 -20.74
C LYS A 157 -17.76 -26.82 -20.90
N GLY A 158 -18.13 -25.85 -20.07
CA GLY A 158 -19.47 -25.28 -20.04
C GLY A 158 -19.54 -24.00 -19.21
N LYS A 159 -20.73 -23.69 -18.72
CA LYS A 159 -20.99 -22.50 -17.91
C LYS A 159 -21.51 -22.91 -16.54
N ILE A 160 -20.91 -22.39 -15.47
CA ILE A 160 -21.50 -22.43 -14.14
C ILE A 160 -22.10 -21.06 -13.81
N PHE A 161 -23.26 -21.04 -13.16
CA PHE A 161 -23.95 -19.80 -12.78
C PHE A 161 -24.13 -19.73 -11.27
N LEU A 162 -23.92 -18.54 -10.72
CA LEU A 162 -24.24 -18.20 -9.33
C LEU A 162 -25.39 -17.19 -9.34
N ARG A 163 -26.56 -17.59 -8.80
CA ARG A 163 -27.79 -16.78 -8.79
C ARG A 163 -28.27 -16.50 -7.37
N VAL A 164 -28.76 -15.28 -7.14
CA VAL A 164 -29.54 -14.92 -5.96
C VAL A 164 -30.88 -14.35 -6.40
N LYS A 165 -31.98 -14.88 -5.83
CA LYS A 165 -33.35 -14.41 -6.05
C LYS A 165 -33.94 -13.84 -4.76
N ALA A 166 -34.60 -12.69 -4.88
CA ALA A 166 -35.34 -12.02 -3.81
C ALA A 166 -36.61 -12.77 -3.40
N GLY A 167 -37.15 -12.43 -2.23
CA GLY A 167 -38.43 -12.94 -1.73
C GLY A 167 -39.64 -12.16 -2.28
N ALA A 168 -40.65 -11.97 -1.43
CA ALA A 168 -41.75 -11.05 -1.70
C ALA A 168 -41.32 -9.59 -1.45
N ASN A 169 -40.36 -9.36 -0.55
CA ASN A 169 -39.58 -8.12 -0.50
C ASN A 169 -38.22 -8.30 -1.21
N SER A 170 -37.53 -7.19 -1.47
CA SER A 170 -36.11 -7.13 -1.86
C SER A 170 -35.28 -6.21 -0.96
N ASP A 171 -35.87 -5.55 0.05
CA ASP A 171 -35.15 -4.61 0.92
C ASP A 171 -34.09 -5.32 1.76
N GLN A 172 -32.87 -4.79 1.73
CA GLN A 172 -31.73 -5.37 2.43
C GLN A 172 -31.43 -6.83 2.04
N ASP A 173 -31.72 -7.24 0.81
CA ASP A 173 -31.21 -8.48 0.20
C ASP A 173 -29.71 -8.39 -0.11
N TRP A 174 -28.92 -7.93 0.87
CA TRP A 174 -27.46 -7.83 0.86
C TRP A 174 -26.83 -9.22 0.98
N ALA A 175 -27.21 -10.10 0.06
CA ALA A 175 -26.76 -11.47 -0.03
C ALA A 175 -25.28 -11.53 -0.42
N VAL A 176 -24.61 -12.58 0.05
CA VAL A 176 -23.16 -12.71 -0.12
C VAL A 176 -22.74 -14.16 -0.28
N TRP A 177 -21.82 -14.38 -1.22
CA TRP A 177 -21.04 -15.61 -1.33
C TRP A 177 -19.70 -15.37 -0.64
N ALA A 178 -19.56 -15.91 0.57
CA ALA A 178 -18.33 -15.82 1.37
C ALA A 178 -17.23 -16.74 0.81
N LYS A 179 -17.65 -17.82 0.15
CA LYS A 179 -16.83 -18.78 -0.61
C LYS A 179 -17.71 -19.31 -1.76
N ALA A 180 -17.13 -19.53 -2.94
CA ALA A 180 -17.71 -20.35 -4.00
C ALA A 180 -16.56 -20.91 -4.86
N VAL A 181 -16.30 -22.20 -4.76
CA VAL A 181 -15.15 -22.86 -5.41
C VAL A 181 -15.55 -24.20 -6.03
N ILE A 182 -14.78 -24.67 -7.01
CA ILE A 182 -14.83 -26.02 -7.55
C ILE A 182 -13.47 -26.68 -7.30
N VAL A 183 -13.46 -27.81 -6.60
CA VAL A 183 -12.25 -28.54 -6.19
C VAL A 183 -12.22 -29.94 -6.81
N SER A 184 -11.03 -30.49 -7.10
CA SER A 184 -10.89 -31.90 -7.49
C SER A 184 -10.90 -32.80 -6.25
N ALA A 185 -11.82 -33.77 -6.19
CA ALA A 185 -12.00 -34.65 -5.05
C ALA A 185 -10.97 -35.80 -5.00
N ARG A 186 -10.20 -35.86 -3.91
CA ARG A 186 -9.39 -37.04 -3.55
C ARG A 186 -10.30 -38.20 -3.13
N PRO A 187 -9.93 -39.47 -3.40
CA PRO A 187 -10.63 -40.62 -2.82
C PRO A 187 -10.44 -40.67 -1.29
N LEU A 188 -11.51 -41.02 -0.57
CA LEU A 188 -11.50 -41.20 0.89
C LEU A 188 -10.82 -42.52 1.27
N GLY A 189 -9.83 -42.46 2.16
CA GLY A 189 -9.19 -43.60 2.82
C GLY A 189 -9.55 -43.64 4.32
N ILE A 190 -9.64 -44.85 4.88
CA ILE A 190 -10.21 -45.11 6.22
C ILE A 190 -9.15 -45.03 7.34
N THR A 191 -9.61 -44.87 8.59
CA THR A 191 -8.89 -44.39 9.79
C THR A 191 -8.17 -45.51 10.63
N PRO A 192 -7.59 -45.30 11.85
CA PRO A 192 -6.23 -45.80 12.21
C PRO A 192 -6.21 -46.90 13.31
N PRO A 193 -5.03 -47.39 13.81
CA PRO A 193 -4.41 -46.77 15.02
C PRO A 193 -2.88 -46.96 15.32
N ARG A 194 -2.36 -46.13 16.26
CA ARG A 194 -1.28 -46.35 17.29
C ARG A 194 0.25 -46.51 16.98
N LEU A 195 1.02 -45.49 17.43
CA LEU A 195 2.13 -45.51 18.45
C LEU A 195 3.30 -46.54 18.42
N MET A 196 4.57 -46.06 18.24
CA MET A 196 5.65 -46.03 19.28
C MET A 196 7.08 -45.61 18.79
N LYS A 197 7.71 -44.70 19.56
CA LYS A 197 9.16 -44.55 19.91
C LYS A 197 10.27 -44.20 18.88
N LYS A 198 11.37 -43.66 19.46
CA LYS A 198 12.68 -43.25 18.88
C LYS A 198 13.73 -44.38 18.97
N PRO A 199 14.89 -44.23 18.29
CA PRO A 199 16.17 -44.11 19.00
C PRO A 199 16.90 -42.76 18.79
N ALA A 200 18.08 -42.60 19.39
CA ALA A 200 18.96 -41.43 19.25
C ALA A 200 20.44 -41.87 19.24
N ILE A 201 21.35 -41.01 18.75
CA ILE A 201 22.81 -41.15 18.87
C ILE A 201 23.43 -39.78 19.20
N THR A 202 24.56 -39.79 19.92
CA THR A 202 25.27 -38.61 20.45
C THR A 202 26.69 -38.48 19.90
N ARG A 203 27.27 -37.27 19.98
CA ARG A 203 28.70 -37.09 20.28
C ARG A 203 28.98 -35.71 20.91
N ARG A 204 30.07 -35.62 21.67
CA ARG A 204 30.61 -34.42 22.35
C ARG A 204 32.11 -34.33 22.07
N ILE A 205 32.64 -33.11 21.98
CA ILE A 205 34.06 -32.79 22.28
C ILE A 205 34.06 -31.47 23.11
N LYS A 206 35.08 -31.23 23.95
CA LYS A 206 35.28 -29.98 24.72
C LYS A 206 36.73 -29.40 24.49
N PRO A 207 37.37 -28.54 25.34
CA PRO A 207 37.77 -27.20 24.87
C PRO A 207 39.24 -26.79 25.11
N ILE A 208 39.76 -25.81 24.36
CA ILE A 208 41.06 -25.15 24.66
C ILE A 208 40.97 -23.61 24.41
N LYS A 209 41.68 -22.83 25.25
CA LYS A 209 41.97 -21.38 25.25
C LYS A 209 43.23 -21.15 26.13
N PRO A 210 43.89 -19.96 26.17
CA PRO A 210 43.68 -18.67 25.47
C PRO A 210 44.87 -18.41 24.47
N GLN A 211 45.33 -17.23 24.01
CA GLN A 211 45.10 -15.77 24.21
C GLN A 211 44.98 -15.05 22.84
N MET A 212 44.24 -13.93 22.70
CA MET A 212 44.64 -12.50 22.66
C MET A 212 45.76 -12.10 21.67
N LYS A 213 45.65 -11.02 20.87
CA LYS A 213 44.55 -10.07 20.45
C LYS A 213 45.07 -9.29 19.19
N PRO A 214 44.27 -8.53 18.38
CA PRO A 214 43.06 -7.76 18.74
C PRO A 214 41.82 -7.85 17.81
N ILE A 215 40.68 -8.18 18.43
CA ILE A 215 39.29 -7.73 18.21
C ILE A 215 38.89 -7.09 16.85
N GLN A 216 38.10 -7.81 16.05
CA GLN A 216 36.78 -7.37 15.57
C GLN A 216 35.81 -8.58 15.52
N PRO A 217 34.61 -8.53 16.13
CA PRO A 217 33.72 -9.70 16.20
C PRO A 217 32.72 -9.74 15.04
N GLN A 218 33.04 -10.50 13.99
CA GLN A 218 32.01 -10.98 13.05
C GLN A 218 31.19 -12.10 13.71
N ILE A 219 29.86 -12.04 13.60
CA ILE A 219 28.97 -13.13 14.03
C ILE A 219 28.93 -14.19 12.93
N ALA A 220 29.31 -15.43 13.27
CA ALA A 220 29.33 -16.55 12.35
C ALA A 220 27.89 -16.96 11.91
N THR A 221 27.75 -17.21 10.62
CA THR A 221 26.53 -17.63 9.90
C THR A 221 25.35 -16.64 9.98
N PRO A 222 24.86 -16.09 8.84
CA PRO A 222 23.69 -15.22 8.84
C PRO A 222 22.44 -15.97 9.33
N VAL A 223 21.64 -15.33 10.19
CA VAL A 223 20.43 -15.96 10.74
C VAL A 223 19.21 -15.35 10.06
N THR A 224 18.57 -16.09 9.15
CA THR A 224 17.39 -15.56 8.42
C THR A 224 16.10 -15.54 9.25
N ARG A 225 15.97 -16.38 10.29
CA ARG A 225 14.77 -16.50 11.14
C ARG A 225 15.13 -16.73 12.60
N ILE A 226 14.62 -15.89 13.47
CA ILE A 226 14.89 -15.85 14.93
C ILE A 226 13.56 -16.07 15.66
N ASN A 227 13.54 -16.82 16.77
CA ASN A 227 12.36 -16.90 17.63
C ASN A 227 12.22 -15.60 18.45
N ILE A 228 11.00 -15.07 18.55
CA ILE A 228 10.73 -13.75 19.14
C ILE A 228 11.16 -13.63 20.62
N SER A 229 11.26 -14.75 21.36
CA SER A 229 11.80 -14.73 22.74
C SER A 229 13.28 -14.31 22.84
N LYS A 230 14.03 -14.30 21.72
CA LYS A 230 15.45 -13.87 21.66
C LYS A 230 15.66 -12.40 21.27
N ILE A 231 14.60 -11.68 20.90
CA ILE A 231 14.68 -10.28 20.48
C ILE A 231 14.50 -9.36 21.70
N PRO A 232 15.19 -8.21 21.82
CA PRO A 232 15.01 -7.32 22.97
C PRO A 232 13.58 -6.76 23.08
N VAL A 233 13.04 -6.75 24.30
CA VAL A 233 11.63 -6.43 24.57
C VAL A 233 11.20 -5.02 24.11
N SER A 234 12.12 -4.06 24.00
CA SER A 234 11.85 -2.71 23.48
C SER A 234 11.32 -2.74 22.04
N PHE A 235 11.82 -3.63 21.18
CA PHE A 235 11.28 -3.81 19.83
C PHE A 235 9.84 -4.34 19.86
N HIS A 236 9.50 -5.20 20.83
CA HIS A 236 8.14 -5.74 20.98
C HIS A 236 7.18 -4.63 21.43
N ARG A 237 7.62 -3.82 22.40
CA ARG A 237 6.87 -2.68 22.93
C ARG A 237 6.65 -1.62 21.84
N ARG A 238 7.67 -1.28 21.05
CA ARG A 238 7.56 -0.42 19.88
C ARG A 238 6.59 -0.97 18.84
N ALA A 239 6.68 -2.27 18.52
CA ALA A 239 5.79 -2.95 17.59
C ALA A 239 4.32 -2.91 18.03
N VAL A 240 4.06 -3.23 19.30
CA VAL A 240 2.71 -3.24 19.88
C VAL A 240 2.14 -1.83 19.96
N ASN A 241 2.93 -0.85 20.40
CA ASN A 241 2.50 0.55 20.46
C ASN A 241 2.14 1.09 19.07
N PHE A 242 2.97 0.86 18.05
CA PHE A 242 2.66 1.23 16.66
C PHE A 242 1.38 0.57 16.14
N LEU A 243 1.22 -0.74 16.35
CA LEU A 243 0.02 -1.49 15.95
C LEU A 243 -1.24 -1.13 16.76
N ASN A 244 -1.13 -0.37 17.85
CA ASN A 244 -2.27 0.19 18.58
C ASN A 244 -2.59 1.62 18.14
N LEU A 245 -1.58 2.44 17.85
CA LEU A 245 -1.77 3.74 17.21
C LEU A 245 -2.50 3.57 15.87
N MET A 246 -2.02 2.68 15.00
CA MET A 246 -2.71 2.39 13.74
C MET A 246 -4.12 1.80 13.95
N ALA A 247 -4.41 1.19 15.12
CA ALA A 247 -5.74 0.68 15.47
C ALA A 247 -6.74 1.75 15.95
N ARG A 248 -6.32 3.03 15.99
CA ARG A 248 -7.20 4.21 16.08
C ARG A 248 -7.75 4.63 14.71
N THR A 249 -7.07 4.30 13.61
CA THR A 249 -7.52 4.60 12.23
C THR A 249 -8.69 3.71 11.80
N GLN A 250 -9.18 3.91 10.56
CA GLN A 250 -10.19 3.06 9.91
C GLN A 250 -9.83 1.56 9.90
N LEU A 251 -8.53 1.21 10.02
CA LEU A 251 -8.03 -0.17 10.14
C LEU A 251 -8.30 -0.81 11.53
N GLY A 252 -8.78 -0.03 12.51
CA GLY A 252 -9.03 -0.42 13.90
C GLY A 252 -9.79 -1.74 14.10
N PRO A 253 -10.90 -2.04 13.39
CA PRO A 253 -11.60 -3.31 13.50
C PRO A 253 -10.73 -4.54 13.20
N ILE A 254 -9.71 -4.39 12.34
CA ILE A 254 -8.73 -5.42 11.99
C ILE A 254 -7.61 -5.45 13.03
N LEU A 255 -7.00 -4.30 13.30
CA LEU A 255 -5.76 -4.22 14.09
C LEU A 255 -5.96 -4.51 15.59
N ARG A 256 -7.21 -4.46 16.08
CA ARG A 256 -7.61 -4.93 17.42
C ARG A 256 -7.63 -6.46 17.54
N SER A 257 -7.66 -7.20 16.43
CA SER A 257 -7.55 -8.67 16.40
C SER A 257 -6.15 -9.19 16.03
N VAL A 258 -5.24 -8.33 15.55
CA VAL A 258 -3.83 -8.63 15.22
C VAL A 258 -2.94 -8.90 16.44
N ARG A 259 -1.97 -9.82 16.30
CA ARG A 259 -0.85 -10.06 17.25
C ARG A 259 0.49 -10.09 16.52
N LEU A 260 1.59 -10.01 17.27
CA LEU A 260 2.90 -10.46 16.78
C LEU A 260 2.91 -11.99 16.64
N GLY A 261 3.70 -12.52 15.71
CA GLY A 261 3.99 -13.95 15.56
C GLY A 261 5.18 -14.42 16.40
N ASP A 262 5.43 -15.73 16.39
CA ASP A 262 6.47 -16.36 17.22
C ASP A 262 7.90 -16.17 16.68
N TYR A 263 8.05 -15.54 15.51
CA TYR A 263 9.33 -15.34 14.84
C TYR A 263 9.53 -13.94 14.30
N VAL A 264 10.80 -13.62 14.08
CA VAL A 264 11.30 -12.38 13.48
C VAL A 264 12.34 -12.77 12.44
N HIS A 265 12.29 -12.17 11.24
CA HIS A 265 13.30 -12.41 10.19
C HIS A 265 14.31 -11.26 10.20
N ALA A 266 15.59 -11.58 10.12
CA ALA A 266 16.67 -10.61 10.25
C ALA A 266 17.18 -10.17 8.88
N PHE A 267 17.27 -8.85 8.68
CA PHE A 267 17.74 -8.22 7.47
C PHE A 267 19.01 -7.41 7.75
N TYR A 268 19.96 -7.51 6.82
CA TYR A 268 21.25 -6.84 6.89
C TYR A 268 21.29 -5.65 5.93
N ARG A 269 22.36 -4.85 6.04
CA ARG A 269 22.68 -3.74 5.13
C ARG A 269 24.15 -3.87 4.73
N PRO A 270 24.57 -3.53 3.49
CA PRO A 270 25.98 -3.70 3.10
C PRO A 270 26.94 -2.80 3.90
N ASP A 271 26.48 -1.63 4.35
CA ASP A 271 27.20 -0.70 5.23
C ASP A 271 27.15 -1.09 6.73
N HIS A 272 26.47 -2.17 7.10
CA HIS A 272 26.18 -2.51 8.50
C HIS A 272 26.63 -3.94 8.88
N SER A 273 27.56 -4.05 9.82
CA SER A 273 28.21 -5.32 10.21
C SER A 273 27.32 -6.25 11.05
N THR A 274 26.20 -5.77 11.58
CA THR A 274 25.23 -6.56 12.35
C THR A 274 23.83 -6.47 11.75
N ILE A 275 22.84 -7.11 12.37
CA ILE A 275 21.44 -7.07 11.89
C ILE A 275 20.96 -5.60 11.91
N ALA A 276 20.56 -5.09 10.75
CA ALA A 276 20.12 -3.70 10.56
C ALA A 276 18.60 -3.55 10.76
N TYR A 277 17.81 -4.59 10.46
CA TYR A 277 16.36 -4.56 10.62
C TYR A 277 15.79 -5.90 11.07
N TYR A 278 14.64 -5.81 11.74
CA TYR A 278 13.82 -6.93 12.17
C TYR A 278 12.45 -6.88 11.49
N GLU A 279 12.13 -7.90 10.69
CA GLU A 279 10.77 -8.16 10.21
C GLU A 279 10.00 -8.98 11.24
N PHE A 280 9.15 -8.33 12.02
CA PHE A 280 8.21 -9.00 12.91
C PHE A 280 7.05 -9.58 12.12
N GLU A 281 6.76 -10.86 12.33
CA GLU A 281 5.56 -11.50 11.77
C GLU A 281 4.30 -10.91 12.42
N ILE A 282 3.26 -10.66 11.61
CA ILE A 282 1.93 -10.28 12.12
C ILE A 282 0.96 -11.44 11.88
N ASN A 283 0.25 -11.84 12.94
CA ASN A 283 -0.80 -12.85 12.89
C ASN A 283 -2.19 -12.20 12.83
N PRO A 284 -3.11 -12.68 11.97
CA PRO A 284 -3.00 -13.88 11.11
C PRO A 284 -2.23 -13.66 9.80
N GLN A 285 -1.95 -12.42 9.40
CA GLN A 285 -1.21 -12.09 8.19
C GLN A 285 -0.53 -10.72 8.33
N GLY A 286 0.61 -10.54 7.65
CA GLY A 286 1.33 -9.26 7.54
C GLY A 286 2.73 -9.27 8.17
N TYR A 287 3.32 -8.09 8.24
CA TYR A 287 4.65 -7.85 8.79
C TYR A 287 4.81 -6.41 9.31
N LEU A 288 5.73 -6.21 10.24
CA LEU A 288 6.21 -4.90 10.68
C LEU A 288 7.74 -4.87 10.63
N PHE A 289 8.30 -3.89 9.93
CA PHE A 289 9.73 -3.74 9.71
C PHE A 289 10.29 -2.65 10.64
N LEU A 290 11.22 -3.02 11.53
CA LEU A 290 11.81 -2.14 12.53
C LEU A 290 13.32 -2.01 12.32
N SER A 291 13.85 -0.79 12.31
CA SER A 291 15.29 -0.55 12.32
C SER A 291 15.91 -0.82 13.70
N THR A 292 17.11 -1.41 13.73
CA THR A 292 17.88 -1.64 14.95
C THR A 292 18.64 -0.41 15.45
N GLY A 293 18.75 0.66 14.63
CA GLY A 293 19.43 1.90 15.00
C GLY A 293 19.16 3.06 14.04
N GLU A 294 19.95 4.14 14.17
CA GLU A 294 19.72 5.40 13.46
C GLU A 294 19.95 5.43 11.93
N PRO A 295 20.50 4.44 11.20
CA PRO A 295 20.55 4.50 9.74
C PRO A 295 19.19 4.60 9.01
N ASP A 296 18.07 4.52 9.75
CA ASP A 296 16.70 4.53 9.22
C ASP A 296 15.68 4.84 10.35
N SER A 297 14.41 5.07 10.02
CA SER A 297 13.33 5.35 10.99
C SER A 297 13.08 4.20 12.00
N PRO A 298 12.62 4.46 13.25
CA PRO A 298 12.40 3.42 14.27
C PRO A 298 11.36 2.35 13.89
N VAL A 299 10.42 2.72 13.02
CA VAL A 299 9.48 1.88 12.27
C VAL A 299 9.59 2.34 10.81
N THR A 300 9.97 1.46 9.89
CA THR A 300 10.28 1.88 8.50
C THR A 300 9.14 1.57 7.54
N THR A 301 8.66 0.33 7.51
CA THR A 301 7.50 -0.05 6.70
C THR A 301 6.73 -1.22 7.30
N TRP A 302 5.48 -1.43 6.86
CA TRP A 302 4.60 -2.45 7.42
C TRP A 302 3.45 -2.81 6.47
N SER A 303 2.84 -3.95 6.70
CA SER A 303 1.53 -4.32 6.15
C SER A 303 0.78 -5.23 7.12
N TYR A 304 -0.53 -5.05 7.26
CA TYR A 304 -1.40 -5.95 8.04
C TYR A 304 -1.98 -7.10 7.20
N TYR A 305 -1.44 -7.31 6.00
CA TYR A 305 -1.87 -8.31 5.02
C TYR A 305 -0.73 -8.66 4.07
N GLY A 306 -1.01 -9.49 3.05
CA GLY A 306 -0.01 -9.88 2.06
C GLY A 306 0.96 -10.96 2.53
N ARG A 307 2.04 -11.16 1.77
CA ARG A 307 3.16 -12.01 2.18
C ARG A 307 4.26 -11.14 2.80
N ARG A 308 4.95 -11.69 3.80
CA ARG A 308 6.17 -11.11 4.39
C ARG A 308 7.22 -10.86 3.30
N ILE A 309 8.05 -9.84 3.44
CA ILE A 309 9.19 -9.55 2.56
C ILE A 309 10.13 -10.76 2.52
N SER A 310 10.47 -11.33 3.68
CA SER A 310 11.30 -12.55 3.78
C SER A 310 10.68 -13.75 3.07
N GLN A 311 9.35 -13.89 3.14
CA GLN A 311 8.62 -14.96 2.45
C GLN A 311 8.67 -14.77 0.93
N ARG A 312 8.37 -13.56 0.43
CA ARG A 312 8.41 -13.23 -1.00
C ARG A 312 9.81 -13.45 -1.58
N LEU A 313 10.86 -13.09 -0.84
CA LEU A 313 12.26 -13.33 -1.24
C LEU A 313 12.61 -14.82 -1.30
N ARG A 314 12.15 -15.64 -0.34
CA ARG A 314 12.32 -17.11 -0.40
C ARG A 314 11.58 -17.71 -1.59
N GLU A 315 10.36 -17.26 -1.86
CA GLU A 315 9.53 -17.76 -2.98
C GLU A 315 10.20 -17.44 -4.33
N ILE A 316 10.68 -16.21 -4.55
CA ILE A 316 11.40 -15.79 -5.77
C ILE A 316 12.74 -16.54 -5.94
N ALA A 317 13.39 -16.96 -4.85
CA ALA A 317 14.59 -17.80 -4.92
C ALA A 317 14.22 -19.26 -5.26
N HIS A 318 13.20 -19.81 -4.60
CA HIS A 318 12.74 -21.19 -4.79
C HIS A 318 12.21 -21.44 -6.22
N GLU A 319 11.53 -20.46 -6.83
CA GLU A 319 11.14 -20.46 -8.25
C GLU A 319 12.32 -20.64 -9.22
N LYS A 320 13.56 -20.34 -8.77
CA LYS A 320 14.81 -20.51 -9.52
C LYS A 320 15.62 -21.73 -9.07
N GLY A 321 15.08 -22.57 -8.20
CA GLY A 321 15.81 -23.68 -7.57
C GLY A 321 16.93 -23.23 -6.62
N LYS A 322 16.79 -22.05 -5.99
CA LYS A 322 17.78 -21.46 -5.07
C LYS A 322 17.22 -21.31 -3.66
N GLU A 323 18.09 -21.48 -2.68
CA GLU A 323 17.81 -21.24 -1.26
C GLU A 323 18.35 -19.88 -0.80
N VAL A 324 17.83 -19.38 0.33
CA VAL A 324 18.23 -18.07 0.89
C VAL A 324 19.00 -18.24 2.19
N ALA A 325 20.28 -17.85 2.15
CA ALA A 325 21.16 -17.76 3.31
C ALA A 325 21.04 -16.42 4.05
N LYS A 326 20.75 -15.31 3.35
CA LYS A 326 20.74 -13.97 3.95
C LYS A 326 19.80 -13.00 3.23
N PHE A 327 19.11 -12.15 4.02
CA PHE A 327 18.27 -11.05 3.52
C PHE A 327 18.96 -9.69 3.67
N TYR A 328 18.68 -8.80 2.73
CA TYR A 328 19.19 -7.43 2.69
C TYR A 328 18.04 -6.43 2.55
N CYS A 329 18.10 -5.37 3.34
CA CYS A 329 17.37 -4.13 3.09
C CYS A 329 18.32 -3.16 2.38
N LEU A 330 17.83 -2.53 1.32
CA LEU A 330 18.61 -1.62 0.46
C LEU A 330 17.95 -0.22 0.36
N GLY A 331 16.71 -0.09 0.83
CA GLY A 331 15.89 1.12 0.81
C GLY A 331 14.49 0.87 1.40
N ASP A 332 13.61 1.87 1.34
CA ASP A 332 12.26 1.89 1.93
C ASP A 332 11.36 0.74 1.45
N VAL A 333 11.53 0.33 0.19
CA VAL A 333 10.75 -0.74 -0.47
C VAL A 333 11.61 -1.74 -1.22
N THR A 334 12.94 -1.63 -1.12
CA THR A 334 13.90 -2.39 -1.92
C THR A 334 14.69 -3.38 -1.07
N TYR A 335 14.60 -4.66 -1.45
CA TYR A 335 15.12 -5.78 -0.70
C TYR A 335 15.78 -6.82 -1.62
N ALA A 336 16.81 -7.48 -1.11
CA ALA A 336 17.54 -8.53 -1.83
C ALA A 336 17.74 -9.77 -0.94
N ALA A 337 18.04 -10.90 -1.57
CA ALA A 337 18.44 -12.12 -0.88
C ALA A 337 19.60 -12.81 -1.61
N GLU A 338 20.49 -13.43 -0.84
CA GLU A 338 21.62 -14.20 -1.35
C GLU A 338 21.69 -15.63 -0.79
N ASP A 339 22.33 -16.51 -1.55
CA ASP A 339 22.69 -17.88 -1.17
C ASP A 339 24.00 -17.93 -0.35
N GLU A 340 24.44 -19.14 0.03
CA GLU A 340 25.65 -19.33 0.84
C GLU A 340 26.93 -18.95 0.06
N GLU A 341 26.87 -19.00 -1.27
CA GLU A 341 27.90 -18.51 -2.20
C GLU A 341 27.86 -16.97 -2.42
N GLY A 342 26.96 -16.26 -1.73
CA GLY A 342 26.86 -14.79 -1.73
C GLY A 342 26.35 -14.19 -3.06
N GLN A 343 25.69 -14.99 -3.89
CA GLN A 343 25.10 -14.60 -5.18
C GLN A 343 23.65 -14.11 -5.00
N LEU A 344 23.21 -13.18 -5.85
CA LEU A 344 21.85 -12.63 -5.78
C LEU A 344 20.82 -13.63 -6.27
N VAL A 345 20.00 -14.19 -5.36
CA VAL A 345 18.95 -15.17 -5.71
C VAL A 345 17.57 -14.55 -5.83
N ALA A 346 17.24 -13.51 -5.04
CA ALA A 346 15.96 -12.80 -5.14
C ALA A 346 16.11 -11.29 -4.94
N TYR A 347 15.17 -10.53 -5.51
CA TYR A 347 15.13 -9.06 -5.45
C TYR A 347 13.67 -8.59 -5.49
N ILE A 348 13.35 -7.55 -4.73
CA ILE A 348 12.05 -6.87 -4.64
C ILE A 348 12.31 -5.37 -4.59
N GLY A 349 11.43 -4.56 -5.17
CA GLY A 349 11.50 -3.10 -5.12
C GLY A 349 12.11 -2.47 -6.38
N ALA A 350 12.58 -1.24 -6.24
CA ALA A 350 13.20 -0.50 -7.35
C ALA A 350 14.69 -0.88 -7.47
N PRO A 351 15.22 -1.05 -8.70
CA PRO A 351 16.64 -1.30 -8.90
C PRO A 351 17.47 -0.12 -8.38
N LEU A 352 18.51 -0.40 -7.57
CA LEU A 352 19.40 0.66 -7.11
C LEU A 352 20.23 1.26 -8.25
N VAL A 353 20.27 2.59 -8.30
CA VAL A 353 21.12 3.36 -9.21
C VAL A 353 22.43 3.78 -8.53
N LYS A 354 23.51 3.89 -9.30
CA LYS A 354 24.83 4.36 -8.86
C LYS A 354 25.01 5.81 -9.31
N PRO A 355 25.01 6.81 -8.42
CA PRO A 355 25.40 8.18 -8.77
C PRO A 355 26.80 8.21 -9.36
N VAL A 356 26.96 8.95 -10.45
CA VAL A 356 28.26 9.31 -11.03
C VAL A 356 28.33 10.82 -11.25
N ASP A 357 29.55 11.37 -11.25
CA ASP A 357 29.84 12.82 -11.22
C ASP A 357 29.20 13.58 -10.05
N PHE A 358 28.85 12.88 -8.97
CA PHE A 358 28.30 13.48 -7.75
C PHE A 358 29.41 14.11 -6.91
N ASN A 359 29.36 15.43 -6.70
CA ASN A 359 30.24 16.13 -5.77
C ASN A 359 29.61 16.15 -4.36
N PRO A 360 30.24 15.55 -3.32
CA PRO A 360 29.72 15.59 -1.96
C PRO A 360 29.59 17.00 -1.36
N ALA A 361 30.34 17.99 -1.86
CA ALA A 361 30.23 19.39 -1.41
C ALA A 361 28.83 19.97 -1.66
N TRP A 362 28.13 19.50 -2.70
CA TRP A 362 26.76 19.95 -3.00
C TRP A 362 25.78 19.73 -1.85
N LEU A 363 26.02 18.77 -0.93
CA LEU A 363 25.17 18.57 0.26
C LEU A 363 25.25 19.72 1.27
N GLU A 364 26.36 20.47 1.25
CA GLU A 364 26.62 21.57 2.18
C GLU A 364 26.22 22.94 1.61
N GLU A 365 25.98 23.05 0.30
CA GLU A 365 25.54 24.26 -0.40
C GLU A 365 24.04 24.53 -0.17
N ASP A 366 23.63 25.81 -0.08
CA ASP A 366 22.21 26.19 -0.04
C ASP A 366 21.54 25.85 -1.38
N CYS A 367 20.48 25.03 -1.37
CA CYS A 367 19.77 24.68 -2.61
C CYS A 367 18.24 24.66 -2.43
N PRO A 368 17.46 25.42 -3.25
CA PRO A 368 16.00 25.31 -3.28
C PRO A 368 15.54 23.98 -3.89
N PHE A 369 14.25 23.82 -4.14
CA PHE A 369 13.73 22.67 -4.89
C PHE A 369 14.02 22.85 -6.39
N ASN A 370 14.26 21.72 -7.07
CA ASN A 370 14.24 21.66 -8.52
C ASN A 370 12.78 21.49 -8.97
N ASP A 371 12.42 22.02 -10.14
CA ASP A 371 11.08 21.90 -10.69
C ASP A 371 11.07 21.70 -12.21
N ALA A 372 9.95 21.23 -12.73
CA ALA A 372 9.66 21.25 -14.14
C ALA A 372 8.16 21.40 -14.39
N LEU A 373 7.82 22.16 -15.43
CA LEU A 373 6.46 22.55 -15.76
C LEU A 373 6.20 22.30 -17.25
N PHE A 374 5.02 21.76 -17.55
CA PHE A 374 4.45 21.78 -18.89
C PHE A 374 3.13 22.54 -18.86
N VAL A 375 3.06 23.59 -19.68
CA VAL A 375 1.82 24.34 -19.96
C VAL A 375 1.53 24.22 -21.46
N PRO A 376 0.33 23.78 -21.86
CA PRO A 376 -0.14 23.83 -23.25
C PRO A 376 -0.50 25.28 -23.63
N SER A 377 0.15 25.80 -24.66
CA SER A 377 -0.14 27.10 -25.25
C SER A 377 -0.94 26.91 -26.54
N ARG A 378 -2.23 27.25 -26.53
CA ARG A 378 -3.11 27.14 -27.70
C ARG A 378 -2.98 28.38 -28.58
N HIS A 379 -2.58 28.17 -29.83
CA HIS A 379 -2.73 29.12 -30.93
C HIS A 379 -3.43 28.39 -32.07
N ASP A 380 -4.50 28.97 -32.61
CA ASP A 380 -5.17 28.54 -33.85
C ASP A 380 -5.38 27.01 -33.94
N ASP A 381 -6.05 26.48 -32.92
CA ASP A 381 -6.36 25.06 -32.66
C ASP A 381 -5.16 24.08 -32.57
N LEU A 382 -3.93 24.57 -32.66
CA LEU A 382 -2.71 23.83 -32.34
C LEU A 382 -2.33 24.01 -30.87
N ILE A 383 -2.24 22.88 -30.15
CA ILE A 383 -1.63 22.83 -28.82
C ILE A 383 -0.11 22.78 -28.97
N SER A 384 0.49 23.98 -29.01
CA SER A 384 1.92 24.16 -28.74
C SER A 384 2.17 24.01 -27.22
N GLY A 385 3.44 24.00 -26.79
CA GLY A 385 3.76 23.91 -25.37
C GLY A 385 5.20 23.49 -25.10
N GLY A 386 5.86 24.21 -24.19
CA GLY A 386 7.23 23.95 -23.74
C GLY A 386 7.28 23.01 -22.54
N VAL A 387 8.33 22.18 -22.48
CA VAL A 387 8.77 21.56 -21.22
C VAL A 387 9.84 22.48 -20.64
N TYR A 388 9.51 23.14 -19.53
CA TYR A 388 10.46 23.94 -18.76
C TYR A 388 11.04 23.08 -17.64
N VAL A 389 12.36 23.13 -17.45
CA VAL A 389 13.08 22.37 -16.41
C VAL A 389 14.06 23.29 -15.72
N ASN A 390 13.95 23.38 -14.40
CA ASN A 390 14.80 24.14 -13.51
C ASN A 390 15.48 23.15 -12.56
N GLU A 391 16.73 22.78 -12.87
CA GLU A 391 17.50 21.77 -12.15
C GLU A 391 18.93 22.27 -11.91
N ILE A 392 19.31 22.42 -10.63
CA ILE A 392 20.56 23.07 -10.22
C ILE A 392 21.77 22.14 -10.37
N TYR A 393 21.65 20.88 -9.94
CA TYR A 393 22.69 19.86 -10.12
C TYR A 393 22.15 18.65 -10.87
N GLN A 394 22.63 18.43 -12.10
CA GLN A 394 22.18 17.31 -12.94
C GLN A 394 22.92 16.01 -12.61
N ILE A 395 22.44 15.27 -11.60
CA ILE A 395 23.05 13.98 -11.26
C ILE A 395 22.84 12.96 -12.39
N LYS A 396 23.93 12.26 -12.71
CA LYS A 396 23.98 11.11 -13.61
C LYS A 396 23.88 9.83 -12.80
N PHE A 397 23.30 8.81 -13.40
CA PHE A 397 22.97 7.55 -12.74
C PHE A 397 23.30 6.37 -13.65
N GLU A 398 24.07 5.43 -13.12
CA GLU A 398 24.49 4.22 -13.82
C GLU A 398 24.00 2.95 -13.12
N SER A 399 24.20 1.80 -13.76
CA SER A 399 24.00 0.49 -13.16
C SER A 399 25.27 -0.03 -12.50
N TRP A 400 25.14 -0.54 -11.27
CA TRP A 400 26.11 -1.51 -10.73
C TRP A 400 26.21 -2.71 -11.69
N GLY A 401 27.44 -3.13 -12.01
CA GLY A 401 27.71 -4.25 -12.91
C GLY A 401 27.48 -5.62 -12.27
N SER A 402 27.48 -5.71 -10.93
CA SER A 402 27.14 -6.94 -10.21
C SER A 402 26.67 -6.71 -8.77
N TRP A 403 26.02 -7.71 -8.19
CA TRP A 403 25.65 -7.74 -6.76
C TRP A 403 26.87 -7.64 -5.83
N ARG A 404 28.02 -8.16 -6.26
CA ARG A 404 29.28 -8.06 -5.51
C ARG A 404 29.80 -6.62 -5.51
N GLU A 405 29.89 -6.00 -6.69
CA GLU A 405 30.28 -4.58 -6.83
C GLU A 405 29.34 -3.66 -6.04
N LEU A 406 28.02 -3.91 -6.11
CA LEU A 406 27.03 -3.17 -5.32
C LEU A 406 27.34 -3.28 -3.82
N LYS A 407 27.53 -4.49 -3.28
CA LYS A 407 27.86 -4.68 -1.85
C LYS A 407 29.18 -4.01 -1.46
N GLU A 408 30.20 -4.10 -2.30
CA GLU A 408 31.54 -3.55 -2.05
C GLU A 408 31.53 -2.01 -2.08
N GLY A 409 30.89 -1.40 -3.07
CA GLY A 409 30.82 0.05 -3.23
C GLY A 409 29.70 0.75 -2.44
N PHE A 410 28.73 0.03 -1.89
CA PHE A 410 27.54 0.60 -1.21
C PHE A 410 27.90 1.65 -0.15
N SER A 411 28.84 1.32 0.73
CA SER A 411 29.23 2.18 1.85
C SER A 411 30.04 3.39 1.40
N GLU A 412 30.76 3.31 0.27
CA GLU A 412 31.49 4.46 -0.28
C GLU A 412 30.53 5.42 -1.01
N VAL A 413 29.80 4.90 -1.99
CA VAL A 413 28.94 5.68 -2.90
C VAL A 413 27.74 6.28 -2.16
N TYR A 414 27.17 5.58 -1.18
CA TYR A 414 25.94 6.04 -0.50
C TYR A 414 26.17 6.70 0.87
N ARG A 415 27.37 6.64 1.47
CA ARG A 415 27.67 7.26 2.78
C ARG A 415 27.21 8.72 2.93
N PRO A 416 27.41 9.63 1.94
CA PRO A 416 26.99 11.02 2.07
C PRO A 416 25.49 11.13 2.38
N PHE A 417 24.68 10.32 1.69
CA PHE A 417 23.22 10.32 1.82
C PHE A 417 22.70 9.39 2.93
N ILE A 418 23.42 8.33 3.28
CA ILE A 418 23.11 7.51 4.46
C ILE A 418 23.24 8.35 5.74
N ASN A 419 24.15 9.34 5.75
CA ASN A 419 24.21 10.35 6.80
C ASN A 419 23.00 11.30 6.75
N GLU A 420 22.52 11.71 5.57
CA GLU A 420 21.27 12.46 5.41
C GLU A 420 20.06 11.67 5.97
N GLN A 421 19.88 10.41 5.58
CA GLN A 421 18.82 9.53 6.07
C GLN A 421 18.86 9.40 7.60
N ARG A 422 20.08 9.26 8.18
CA ARG A 422 20.29 9.23 9.63
C ARG A 422 19.81 10.52 10.31
N LEU A 423 20.19 11.68 9.78
CA LEU A 423 19.77 12.99 10.30
C LEU A 423 18.24 13.16 10.20
N ALA A 424 17.64 12.76 9.09
CA ALA A 424 16.18 12.80 8.87
C ALA A 424 15.40 11.79 9.74
N ALA A 425 16.04 10.73 10.24
CA ALA A 425 15.47 9.79 11.20
C ALA A 425 15.73 10.17 12.66
N HIS A 426 16.72 11.04 12.94
CA HIS A 426 17.21 11.32 14.29
C HIS A 426 16.12 11.83 15.24
N GLN A 427 15.25 12.74 14.79
CA GLN A 427 14.16 13.27 15.62
C GLN A 427 13.12 12.19 16.00
N GLU A 428 12.84 11.24 15.10
CA GLU A 428 11.97 10.09 15.43
C GLU A 428 12.65 9.15 16.43
N TRP A 429 13.98 8.99 16.37
CA TRP A 429 14.74 8.25 17.38
C TRP A 429 14.79 8.95 18.73
N ILE A 430 14.86 10.29 18.78
CA ILE A 430 14.69 11.06 20.02
C ILE A 430 13.30 10.76 20.61
N ILE A 431 12.24 10.92 19.83
CA ILE A 431 10.86 10.67 20.26
C ILE A 431 10.69 9.22 20.73
N ALA A 432 11.11 8.22 19.95
CA ALA A 432 10.98 6.81 20.32
C ALA A 432 11.74 6.45 21.61
N ARG A 433 12.95 7.01 21.81
CA ARG A 433 13.74 6.82 23.05
C ARG A 433 13.18 7.58 24.24
N GLN A 434 12.38 8.63 24.03
CA GLN A 434 11.62 9.31 25.07
C GLN A 434 10.34 8.54 25.40
N GLU A 435 9.58 8.07 24.40
CA GLU A 435 8.43 7.15 24.55
C GLU A 435 8.84 5.87 25.32
N GLU A 436 10.04 5.32 25.08
CA GLU A 436 10.59 4.14 25.79
C GLU A 436 11.05 4.43 27.24
N LYS A 437 11.13 5.71 27.68
CA LYS A 437 11.66 6.11 29.01
C LYS A 437 10.67 6.86 29.90
N LYS A 438 9.75 7.63 29.31
CA LYS A 438 8.80 8.48 30.04
C LYS A 438 7.79 7.61 30.81
N PRO A 439 7.43 7.94 32.07
CA PRO A 439 6.28 7.30 32.70
C PRO A 439 4.99 7.60 31.91
N HIS A 440 4.11 6.60 31.81
CA HIS A 440 2.81 6.78 31.18
C HIS A 440 1.91 7.60 32.13
N PRO A 441 1.31 8.72 31.68
CA PRO A 441 0.37 9.47 32.49
C PRO A 441 -0.93 8.66 32.68
N ILE A 442 -1.43 8.63 33.91
CA ILE A 442 -2.72 8.05 34.28
C ILE A 442 -3.47 9.09 35.10
N VAL A 443 -4.67 9.47 34.65
CA VAL A 443 -5.50 10.48 35.33
C VAL A 443 -6.19 9.85 36.55
N LEU A 444 -6.08 10.51 37.70
CA LEU A 444 -6.71 10.07 38.96
C LEU A 444 -8.23 9.80 38.77
N GLY A 445 -8.70 8.70 39.34
CA GLY A 445 -10.07 8.20 39.17
C GLY A 445 -10.44 7.65 37.77
N MET A 446 -9.53 7.63 36.78
CA MET A 446 -9.83 7.15 35.42
C MET A 446 -9.11 5.85 35.06
N SER A 447 -9.87 4.79 34.75
CA SER A 447 -9.36 3.50 34.29
C SER A 447 -8.62 3.62 32.94
N THR A 448 -7.44 3.00 32.87
CA THR A 448 -6.51 3.07 31.73
C THR A 448 -6.21 1.68 31.17
N GLU A 449 -6.44 1.43 29.87
CA GLU A 449 -6.14 0.13 29.24
C GLU A 449 -4.75 0.09 28.58
N ILE A 450 -3.78 -0.55 29.25
CA ILE A 450 -2.42 -0.73 28.72
C ILE A 450 -2.34 -1.99 27.85
N PRO A 451 -1.84 -1.92 26.60
CA PRO A 451 -1.70 -3.08 25.74
C PRO A 451 -0.56 -4.00 26.20
N LEU A 452 -0.87 -5.29 26.36
CA LEU A 452 0.11 -6.34 26.67
C LEU A 452 0.82 -6.83 25.41
N LEU A 453 2.06 -7.29 25.55
CA LEU A 453 2.82 -7.88 24.46
C LEU A 453 2.28 -9.28 24.10
N TYR A 454 1.98 -10.08 25.12
CA TYR A 454 1.50 -11.46 24.99
C TYR A 454 0.33 -11.73 25.96
N PRO A 455 -0.61 -12.64 25.63
CA PRO A 455 -1.86 -12.82 26.38
C PRO A 455 -1.72 -13.57 27.71
N GLN A 456 -0.55 -14.17 27.98
CA GLN A 456 -0.23 -14.86 29.22
C GLN A 456 0.90 -14.11 29.93
N VAL A 457 0.55 -13.45 31.04
CA VAL A 457 1.43 -12.54 31.79
C VAL A 457 1.22 -12.71 33.30
N LYS A 458 2.29 -12.66 34.08
CA LYS A 458 2.29 -12.38 35.51
C LYS A 458 2.56 -10.90 35.71
N VAL A 459 1.75 -10.24 36.53
CA VAL A 459 1.86 -8.82 36.87
C VAL A 459 2.36 -8.72 38.31
N GLU A 460 3.37 -7.89 38.56
CA GLU A 460 3.88 -7.54 39.89
C GLU A 460 3.94 -6.01 39.99
N VAL A 461 3.40 -5.42 41.06
CA VAL A 461 3.56 -3.99 41.34
C VAL A 461 4.87 -3.80 42.12
N ASP A 462 5.69 -2.85 41.68
CA ASP A 462 7.01 -2.55 42.23
C ASP A 462 7.03 -1.08 42.70
N SER A 463 6.14 -0.77 43.66
CA SER A 463 5.92 0.56 44.27
C SER A 463 5.12 0.44 45.58
N PRO A 464 5.34 1.32 46.58
CA PRO A 464 4.54 1.38 47.82
C PRO A 464 3.05 1.68 47.63
N ILE A 465 2.62 2.12 46.44
CA ILE A 465 1.19 2.45 46.19
C ILE A 465 0.36 1.26 45.71
N ALA A 466 0.90 0.04 45.73
CA ALA A 466 0.27 -1.16 45.17
C ALA A 466 -1.16 -1.41 45.64
N ASP A 467 -1.42 -1.25 46.95
CA ASP A 467 -2.74 -1.52 47.56
C ASP A 467 -3.82 -0.48 47.17
N TYR A 468 -3.43 0.62 46.51
CA TYR A 468 -4.32 1.67 46.02
C TYR A 468 -4.70 1.48 44.54
N LEU A 469 -4.15 0.48 43.84
CA LEU A 469 -4.34 0.26 42.40
C LEU A 469 -5.20 -0.98 42.11
N ASP A 470 -6.36 -0.78 41.49
CA ASP A 470 -7.18 -1.88 40.96
C ASP A 470 -6.70 -2.25 39.55
N ILE A 471 -6.03 -3.40 39.43
CA ILE A 471 -5.34 -3.85 38.23
C ILE A 471 -5.99 -5.13 37.69
N ARG A 472 -6.58 -5.05 36.49
CA ARG A 472 -7.43 -6.11 35.92
C ARG A 472 -6.94 -6.57 34.55
N LEU A 473 -6.93 -7.89 34.35
CA LEU A 473 -6.49 -8.52 33.11
C LEU A 473 -7.67 -8.70 32.12
N LEU A 474 -7.84 -7.77 31.19
CA LEU A 474 -8.93 -7.78 30.23
C LEU A 474 -8.71 -8.82 29.10
N LYS A 475 -9.13 -10.06 29.35
CA LYS A 475 -9.17 -11.17 28.38
C LYS A 475 -10.34 -11.04 27.39
N LYS A 476 -10.26 -10.08 26.47
CA LYS A 476 -11.25 -9.89 25.39
C LYS A 476 -11.07 -10.98 24.30
N ALA A 477 -12.01 -11.91 24.18
CA ALA A 477 -11.89 -13.09 23.30
C ALA A 477 -11.55 -12.72 21.83
N ARG A 478 -10.58 -13.44 21.24
CA ARG A 478 -9.96 -13.18 19.91
C ARG A 478 -9.33 -11.77 19.71
N LYS A 479 -9.47 -10.84 20.65
CA LYS A 479 -8.90 -9.47 20.61
C LYS A 479 -7.59 -9.37 21.42
N LYS A 480 -6.84 -8.27 21.24
CA LYS A 480 -5.64 -7.99 22.06
C LYS A 480 -5.99 -8.06 23.55
N SER A 481 -5.04 -8.54 24.35
CA SER A 481 -5.15 -8.55 25.82
C SER A 481 -4.63 -7.23 26.36
N TYR A 482 -5.34 -6.68 27.34
CA TYR A 482 -5.01 -5.41 27.95
C TYR A 482 -4.93 -5.55 29.47
N LEU A 483 -4.15 -4.70 30.09
CA LEU A 483 -4.10 -4.50 31.53
C LEU A 483 -4.85 -3.20 31.82
N GLU A 484 -6.03 -3.32 32.40
CA GLU A 484 -6.79 -2.18 32.91
C GLU A 484 -6.20 -1.80 34.27
N ILE A 485 -5.86 -0.52 34.45
CA ILE A 485 -5.31 0.04 35.68
C ILE A 485 -6.26 1.16 36.10
N THR A 486 -6.91 1.03 37.25
CA THR A 486 -7.73 2.09 37.85
C THR A 486 -6.97 2.66 39.05
N PRO A 487 -6.54 3.94 39.00
CA PRO A 487 -5.87 4.60 40.11
C PRO A 487 -6.86 5.05 41.19
N PRO A 488 -6.37 5.45 42.39
CA PRO A 488 -7.17 6.20 43.34
C PRO A 488 -7.63 7.56 42.76
N THR A 489 -8.58 8.21 43.43
CA THR A 489 -9.06 9.57 43.09
C THR A 489 -8.17 10.70 43.61
N ILE A 490 -7.21 10.39 44.50
CA ILE A 490 -6.22 11.29 45.09
C ILE A 490 -4.84 10.63 45.09
N ILE A 491 -3.77 11.43 45.13
CA ILE A 491 -2.39 10.89 45.20
C ILE A 491 -2.20 10.21 46.58
N PRO A 492 -1.81 8.91 46.63
CA PRO A 492 -1.61 8.18 47.88
C PRO A 492 -0.26 8.52 48.53
N GLN A 493 -0.10 8.19 49.82
CA GLN A 493 1.11 8.53 50.61
C GLN A 493 2.42 7.93 50.08
N GLY A 494 2.36 6.88 49.24
CA GLY A 494 3.54 6.30 48.59
C GLY A 494 4.04 7.08 47.35
N GLY A 495 3.41 8.19 46.98
CA GLY A 495 3.84 9.07 45.90
C GLY A 495 2.97 9.00 44.64
N ASP A 496 3.37 9.77 43.62
CA ASP A 496 2.66 9.90 42.34
C ASP A 496 3.21 9.00 41.22
N GLU A 497 4.33 8.28 41.43
CA GLU A 497 4.91 7.37 40.43
C GLU A 497 4.92 5.90 40.87
N PHE A 498 4.72 5.00 39.91
CA PHE A 498 4.81 3.55 40.15
C PHE A 498 5.39 2.79 38.97
N SER A 499 5.84 1.56 39.23
CA SER A 499 6.31 0.61 38.23
C SER A 499 5.50 -0.68 38.28
N LEU A 500 5.18 -1.23 37.11
CA LEU A 500 4.70 -2.61 36.96
C LEU A 500 5.78 -3.45 36.29
N ARG A 501 6.05 -4.63 36.84
CA ARG A 501 6.89 -5.66 36.24
C ARG A 501 5.99 -6.72 35.61
N LEU A 502 6.15 -6.93 34.31
CA LEU A 502 5.36 -7.87 33.52
C LEU A 502 6.25 -9.01 33.05
N THR A 503 5.92 -10.24 33.44
CA THR A 503 6.64 -11.46 33.03
C THR A 503 5.73 -12.31 32.15
N TYR A 504 6.11 -12.52 30.89
CA TYR A 504 5.33 -13.24 29.89
C TYR A 504 5.71 -14.72 29.79
N ALA A 505 4.75 -15.57 29.40
CA ALA A 505 4.95 -17.02 29.33
C ALA A 505 6.03 -17.49 28.32
N ASN A 506 6.46 -16.64 27.40
CA ASN A 506 7.58 -16.90 26.48
C ASN A 506 8.95 -16.44 27.03
N GLY A 507 9.04 -16.11 28.32
CA GLY A 507 10.26 -15.69 29.00
C GLY A 507 10.60 -14.20 28.88
N GLN A 508 9.86 -13.43 28.07
CA GLN A 508 10.05 -11.98 27.96
C GLN A 508 9.61 -11.26 29.24
N GLN A 509 10.34 -10.20 29.61
CA GLN A 509 10.02 -9.35 30.75
C GLN A 509 10.11 -7.87 30.35
N GLU A 510 9.19 -7.04 30.84
CA GLU A 510 9.28 -5.58 30.74
C GLU A 510 8.94 -4.91 32.08
N ARG A 511 9.46 -3.69 32.27
CA ARG A 511 9.07 -2.79 33.37
C ARG A 511 8.39 -1.58 32.75
N LEU A 512 7.11 -1.37 33.05
CA LEU A 512 6.37 -0.18 32.64
C LEU A 512 6.35 0.81 33.82
N LYS A 513 6.67 2.08 33.54
CA LYS A 513 6.57 3.19 34.49
C LYS A 513 5.30 3.99 34.25
N PHE A 514 4.73 4.53 35.33
CA PHE A 514 3.49 5.28 35.35
C PHE A 514 3.60 6.50 36.28
N LYS A 515 2.86 7.56 35.97
CA LYS A 515 2.72 8.76 36.80
C LYS A 515 1.24 9.12 36.93
N LEU A 516 0.81 9.42 38.15
CA LEU A 516 -0.54 9.85 38.47
C LEU A 516 -0.64 11.36 38.23
N GLU A 517 -1.62 11.77 37.44
CA GLU A 517 -1.89 13.17 37.11
C GLU A 517 -3.30 13.56 37.56
N SER A 518 -3.46 14.76 38.10
CA SER A 518 -4.79 15.29 38.44
C SER A 518 -5.56 15.65 37.17
N ALA A 519 -6.87 15.43 37.19
CA ALA A 519 -7.73 15.86 36.09
C ALA A 519 -7.76 17.40 36.03
N LEU A 520 -7.25 17.98 34.94
CA LEU A 520 -7.47 19.39 34.62
C LEU A 520 -8.98 19.63 34.47
N PRO A 521 -9.52 20.77 34.97
CA PRO A 521 -10.93 21.09 34.84
C PRO A 521 -11.28 21.31 33.37
N LEU A 522 -12.04 20.38 32.78
CA LEU A 522 -12.43 20.40 31.37
C LEU A 522 -13.96 20.29 31.19
N SER A 523 -14.41 20.93 30.10
CA SER A 523 -15.81 21.22 29.76
C SER A 523 -16.76 20.00 29.80
N PRO A 524 -18.04 20.16 30.22
CA PRO A 524 -18.97 19.05 30.43
C PRO A 524 -19.38 18.35 29.12
N SER A 525 -18.65 17.28 28.77
CA SER A 525 -19.04 16.30 27.76
C SER A 525 -18.28 14.98 27.96
N PRO A 526 -18.87 13.95 28.59
CA PRO A 526 -18.24 12.64 28.77
C PRO A 526 -18.24 11.84 27.45
N LYS A 527 -17.50 12.33 26.45
CA LYS A 527 -17.19 11.58 25.22
C LYS A 527 -16.03 10.63 25.50
N PHE A 528 -16.17 9.37 25.11
CA PHE A 528 -15.23 8.27 25.36
C PHE A 528 -13.75 8.66 25.14
N VAL A 529 -13.01 8.86 26.23
CA VAL A 529 -11.54 8.83 26.20
C VAL A 529 -11.14 7.37 26.01
N SER A 530 -10.82 6.96 24.78
CA SER A 530 -10.30 5.62 24.51
C SER A 530 -8.83 5.55 24.93
N VAL A 531 -8.60 5.15 26.19
CA VAL A 531 -7.29 5.17 26.85
C VAL A 531 -6.39 4.04 26.35
N PHE A 532 -5.81 4.24 25.16
CA PHE A 532 -4.74 3.43 24.57
C PHE A 532 -3.50 4.28 24.22
N GLY A 533 -3.32 5.39 24.94
CA GLY A 533 -2.32 6.43 24.72
C GLY A 533 -2.69 7.69 25.51
N ASN A 534 -1.80 8.67 25.50
CA ASN A 534 -1.89 9.88 26.34
C ASN A 534 -3.15 10.72 26.02
N PRO A 535 -3.59 11.60 26.94
CA PRO A 535 -4.52 12.68 26.61
C PRO A 535 -3.94 13.54 25.47
N GLY A 536 -4.51 13.42 24.27
CA GLY A 536 -4.03 14.09 23.05
C GLY A 536 -4.22 13.29 21.75
N ASP A 537 -4.29 11.96 21.82
CA ASP A 537 -4.34 11.06 20.64
C ASP A 537 -5.60 11.20 19.77
N SER A 538 -5.60 12.20 18.88
CA SER A 538 -6.68 12.49 17.92
C SER A 538 -6.18 12.46 16.46
N ILE A 539 -7.11 12.22 15.53
CA ILE A 539 -6.88 12.49 14.10
C ILE A 539 -7.06 13.98 13.90
N THR A 540 -6.01 14.68 13.46
CA THR A 540 -6.01 16.14 13.28
C THR A 540 -6.27 16.56 11.84
N ALA A 541 -6.01 15.67 10.87
CA ALA A 541 -6.39 15.85 9.47
C ALA A 541 -6.59 14.50 8.77
N GLU A 542 -7.55 14.44 7.85
CA GLU A 542 -7.78 13.29 6.96
C GLU A 542 -8.32 13.79 5.61
N TYR A 543 -7.65 13.45 4.51
CA TYR A 543 -7.99 13.87 3.14
C TYR A 543 -7.85 12.71 2.17
N TRP A 544 -8.72 12.66 1.16
CA TRP A 544 -8.81 11.57 0.18
C TRP A 544 -9.01 12.12 -1.24
N ALA A 545 -8.49 11.41 -2.24
CA ALA A 545 -8.66 11.74 -3.66
C ALA A 545 -10.04 11.25 -4.17
N GLY A 546 -11.09 11.95 -3.73
CA GLY A 546 -12.50 11.63 -3.95
C GLY A 546 -13.39 12.42 -2.99
N SER A 547 -14.62 11.98 -2.77
CA SER A 547 -15.46 12.48 -1.65
C SER A 547 -14.91 12.04 -0.29
N ASP A 548 -14.42 10.80 -0.21
CA ASP A 548 -14.04 10.09 1.02
C ASP A 548 -13.12 8.90 0.70
N GLN A 549 -12.72 8.12 1.71
CA GLN A 549 -11.85 6.95 1.52
C GLN A 549 -12.46 5.88 0.59
N GLN A 550 -13.77 5.60 0.70
CA GLN A 550 -14.40 4.53 -0.08
C GLN A 550 -14.53 4.91 -1.55
N ASP A 551 -14.84 6.18 -1.84
CA ASP A 551 -14.82 6.72 -3.21
C ASP A 551 -13.40 6.73 -3.80
N ALA A 552 -12.40 7.15 -3.02
CA ALA A 552 -11.01 7.12 -3.46
C ALA A 552 -10.51 5.68 -3.72
N LEU A 553 -10.93 4.70 -2.90
CA LEU A 553 -10.64 3.27 -3.10
C LEU A 553 -11.38 2.68 -4.32
N ASP A 554 -12.67 3.00 -4.50
CA ASP A 554 -13.51 2.47 -5.58
C ASP A 554 -13.07 2.97 -6.99
N ASN A 555 -12.30 4.06 -7.06
CA ASN A 555 -11.82 4.66 -8.32
C ASN A 555 -10.33 4.47 -8.64
N GLN A 556 -9.51 3.94 -7.73
CA GLN A 556 -8.04 3.91 -7.88
C GLN A 556 -7.54 2.73 -8.77
N PRO A 557 -6.89 2.97 -9.93
CA PRO A 557 -6.56 1.90 -10.90
C PRO A 557 -5.48 0.89 -10.47
N ASP A 558 -5.80 -0.41 -10.58
CA ASP A 558 -4.95 -1.58 -10.27
C ASP A 558 -3.98 -1.92 -11.42
N TYR A 559 -3.07 -0.99 -11.71
CA TYR A 559 -2.09 -1.12 -12.80
C TYR A 559 -0.70 -1.59 -12.32
N SER A 560 0.02 -2.26 -13.22
CA SER A 560 1.29 -2.93 -12.96
C SER A 560 2.39 -2.52 -13.96
N GLN A 561 3.65 -2.59 -13.54
CA GLN A 561 4.79 -2.41 -14.45
C GLN A 561 4.77 -3.45 -15.59
N VAL A 562 4.90 -3.02 -16.84
CA VAL A 562 4.77 -3.89 -18.02
C VAL A 562 6.11 -4.24 -18.66
N LYS A 563 6.21 -5.43 -19.26
CA LYS A 563 7.36 -5.84 -20.09
C LYS A 563 7.31 -5.06 -21.42
N VAL A 564 8.42 -4.42 -21.79
CA VAL A 564 8.50 -3.60 -23.03
C VAL A 564 9.39 -4.19 -24.12
N GLY A 565 10.33 -5.06 -23.76
CA GLY A 565 11.16 -5.85 -24.70
C GLY A 565 12.54 -6.14 -24.11
N CYS A 566 13.10 -7.34 -24.31
CA CYS A 566 14.38 -7.72 -23.70
C CYS A 566 15.44 -8.18 -24.72
N ASP A 567 15.07 -8.15 -26.00
CA ASP A 567 15.72 -8.92 -27.08
C ASP A 567 16.67 -8.05 -27.93
N ASN A 568 16.59 -6.72 -27.75
CA ASN A 568 17.54 -5.74 -28.28
C ASN A 568 18.26 -5.02 -27.12
N LEU A 569 19.57 -4.80 -27.26
CA LEU A 569 20.46 -4.43 -26.16
C LEU A 569 20.21 -3.05 -25.52
N SER A 570 19.37 -2.20 -26.12
CA SER A 570 19.15 -0.78 -25.78
C SER A 570 17.79 -0.45 -25.15
N ALA A 571 16.88 -1.42 -24.96
CA ALA A 571 15.63 -1.22 -24.22
C ALA A 571 15.74 -1.75 -22.79
N CYS A 572 15.11 -1.06 -21.83
CA CYS A 572 14.88 -1.66 -20.51
C CYS A 572 13.86 -2.79 -20.68
N GLY A 573 14.02 -3.90 -19.95
CA GLY A 573 13.08 -5.02 -20.05
C GLY A 573 11.66 -4.68 -19.59
N TRP A 574 11.55 -3.73 -18.66
CA TRP A 574 10.30 -3.28 -18.04
C TRP A 574 10.14 -1.75 -18.11
N SER A 575 8.88 -1.29 -18.10
CA SER A 575 8.49 0.12 -18.24
C SER A 575 8.92 1.04 -17.08
N GLY A 576 9.26 0.46 -15.93
CA GLY A 576 9.61 1.21 -14.72
C GLY A 576 8.40 1.78 -13.95
N CYS A 577 8.62 2.09 -12.67
CA CYS A 577 7.58 2.62 -11.80
C CYS A 577 7.07 4.00 -12.25
N GLY A 578 7.96 4.89 -12.74
CA GLY A 578 7.58 6.24 -13.16
C GLY A 578 6.56 6.27 -14.31
N SER A 579 6.65 5.37 -15.30
CA SER A 579 5.63 5.27 -16.36
C SER A 579 4.32 4.69 -15.86
N THR A 580 4.39 3.76 -14.91
CA THR A 580 3.24 3.09 -14.28
C THR A 580 2.46 4.05 -13.39
N ALA A 581 3.14 4.91 -12.63
CA ALA A 581 2.50 5.93 -11.79
C ALA A 581 1.77 7.00 -12.62
N TRP A 582 2.36 7.45 -13.73
CA TRP A 582 1.66 8.32 -14.68
C TRP A 582 0.48 7.59 -15.34
N ALA A 583 0.62 6.32 -15.74
CA ALA A 583 -0.49 5.54 -16.29
C ALA A 583 -1.66 5.42 -15.29
N ILE A 584 -1.39 5.21 -14.00
CA ILE A 584 -2.40 5.19 -12.92
C ILE A 584 -3.11 6.55 -12.80
N LEU A 585 -2.35 7.65 -12.73
CA LEU A 585 -2.93 8.99 -12.59
C LEU A 585 -3.75 9.41 -13.83
N PHE A 586 -3.26 9.11 -15.03
CA PHE A 586 -3.96 9.38 -16.29
C PHE A 586 -5.24 8.51 -16.42
N GLY A 587 -5.17 7.23 -16.05
CA GLY A 587 -6.33 6.34 -16.00
C GLY A 587 -7.36 6.73 -14.93
N TRP A 588 -6.93 7.32 -13.82
CA TRP A 588 -7.85 7.88 -12.82
C TRP A 588 -8.52 9.16 -13.34
N ALA A 589 -7.75 10.08 -13.92
CA ALA A 589 -8.23 11.37 -14.43
C ALA A 589 -9.31 11.22 -15.51
N ASP A 590 -9.04 10.44 -16.55
CA ASP A 590 -9.98 10.18 -17.64
C ASP A 590 -11.24 9.44 -17.14
N ARG A 591 -11.08 8.55 -16.16
CA ARG A 591 -12.22 7.90 -15.49
C ARG A 591 -13.10 8.89 -14.71
N GLN A 592 -12.52 9.93 -14.10
CA GLN A 592 -13.30 11.02 -13.50
C GLN A 592 -14.06 11.82 -14.58
N ALA A 593 -13.41 12.12 -15.70
CA ALA A 593 -14.02 12.82 -16.83
C ALA A 593 -15.21 12.03 -17.42
N ALA A 594 -15.01 10.74 -17.69
CA ALA A 594 -16.01 9.82 -18.24
C ALA A 594 -17.24 9.62 -17.32
N PHE A 595 -17.09 9.82 -16.01
CA PHE A 595 -18.22 9.82 -15.06
C PHE A 595 -18.77 11.22 -14.74
N GLY A 596 -18.33 12.25 -15.46
CA GLY A 596 -18.89 13.59 -15.39
C GLY A 596 -18.51 14.41 -14.15
N ASN A 597 -17.44 14.01 -13.45
CA ASN A 597 -16.86 14.76 -12.32
C ASN A 597 -16.71 16.25 -12.72
N PRO A 598 -17.24 17.21 -11.94
CA PRO A 598 -17.27 18.62 -12.33
C PRO A 598 -15.90 19.22 -12.67
N VAL A 599 -14.83 18.79 -11.99
CA VAL A 599 -13.46 19.28 -12.22
C VAL A 599 -12.88 18.72 -13.52
N TRP A 600 -13.11 17.43 -13.77
CA TRP A 600 -12.54 16.71 -14.92
C TRP A 600 -13.45 16.68 -16.16
N ARG A 601 -14.59 17.37 -16.14
CA ARG A 601 -15.55 17.36 -17.26
C ARG A 601 -14.94 17.93 -18.53
N GLY A 602 -14.78 17.08 -19.54
CA GLY A 602 -14.14 17.45 -20.81
C GLY A 602 -12.69 16.99 -20.95
N HIS A 603 -12.09 16.42 -19.89
CA HIS A 603 -10.73 15.87 -19.86
C HIS A 603 -10.71 14.34 -20.08
N TRP A 604 -11.40 13.89 -21.14
CA TRP A 604 -11.59 12.46 -21.48
C TRP A 604 -10.79 12.07 -22.72
N GLY A 605 -10.55 10.77 -22.92
CA GLY A 605 -9.89 10.25 -24.11
C GLY A 605 -8.36 10.24 -24.06
N ILE A 606 -7.80 10.33 -22.86
CA ILE A 606 -6.38 10.18 -22.54
C ILE A 606 -5.98 8.69 -22.63
N TYR A 607 -6.87 7.80 -22.20
CA TYR A 607 -6.83 6.38 -22.47
C TYR A 607 -7.50 6.08 -23.82
N ARG A 608 -6.99 5.07 -24.52
CA ARG A 608 -7.55 4.54 -25.78
C ARG A 608 -7.37 3.03 -25.77
N GLN A 609 -8.30 2.28 -26.36
CA GLN A 609 -8.13 0.83 -26.48
C GLN A 609 -7.08 0.46 -27.55
N ASP A 610 -6.88 1.31 -28.57
CA ASP A 610 -5.70 1.27 -29.43
C ASP A 610 -4.86 2.55 -29.42
N VAL A 611 -4.03 2.66 -28.38
CA VAL A 611 -3.12 3.78 -28.12
C VAL A 611 -2.15 4.12 -29.26
N GLU A 612 -1.92 3.24 -30.24
CA GLU A 612 -1.06 3.55 -31.39
C GLU A 612 -1.76 4.47 -32.40
N ASP A 613 -3.07 4.31 -32.63
CA ASP A 613 -3.87 5.30 -33.36
C ASP A 613 -4.42 6.35 -32.38
N GLU A 614 -3.99 7.60 -32.56
CA GLU A 614 -4.40 8.73 -31.72
C GLU A 614 -5.82 9.22 -32.06
N LYS A 615 -6.46 8.63 -33.09
CA LYS A 615 -7.86 8.83 -33.50
C LYS A 615 -8.78 7.62 -33.21
N SER A 616 -8.26 6.56 -32.57
CA SER A 616 -9.08 5.41 -32.15
C SER A 616 -10.18 5.82 -31.17
N GLU A 617 -11.28 5.07 -31.09
CA GLU A 617 -12.44 5.45 -30.27
C GLU A 617 -12.09 5.65 -28.77
N ASP A 618 -12.74 6.63 -28.17
CA ASP A 618 -12.67 6.92 -26.74
C ASP A 618 -13.23 5.75 -25.91
N ALA A 619 -12.53 5.39 -24.85
CA ALA A 619 -12.89 4.28 -23.97
C ALA A 619 -12.69 4.66 -22.50
N VAL A 620 -13.55 4.16 -21.62
CA VAL A 620 -13.43 4.42 -20.17
C VAL A 620 -12.29 3.56 -19.61
N PRO A 621 -11.26 4.15 -18.94
CA PRO A 621 -10.17 3.38 -18.39
C PRO A 621 -10.65 2.29 -17.41
N PRO A 622 -10.14 1.05 -17.53
CA PRO A 622 -10.44 -0.03 -16.60
C PRO A 622 -9.84 0.23 -15.21
N LEU A 623 -10.35 -0.46 -14.19
CA LEU A 623 -9.73 -0.48 -12.85
C LEU A 623 -8.65 -1.58 -12.69
N SER A 624 -8.20 -2.21 -13.76
CA SER A 624 -7.07 -3.15 -13.80
C SER A 624 -6.38 -3.10 -15.16
N MET A 625 -5.28 -3.83 -15.33
CA MET A 625 -4.63 -3.99 -16.62
C MET A 625 -5.57 -4.49 -17.73
N ASP A 626 -5.36 -3.96 -18.93
CA ASP A 626 -5.77 -4.50 -20.23
C ASP A 626 -4.77 -4.07 -21.31
N ASP A 627 -4.99 -4.43 -22.58
CA ASP A 627 -4.09 -4.08 -23.68
C ASP A 627 -3.93 -2.57 -23.90
N GLY A 628 -4.97 -1.76 -23.68
CA GLY A 628 -4.89 -0.31 -23.74
C GLY A 628 -3.98 0.25 -22.64
N VAL A 629 -4.11 -0.24 -21.40
CA VAL A 629 -3.23 0.12 -20.28
C VAL A 629 -1.79 -0.30 -20.55
N ILE A 630 -1.58 -1.48 -21.12
CA ILE A 630 -0.26 -1.99 -21.48
C ILE A 630 0.39 -1.11 -22.57
N LYS A 631 -0.35 -0.74 -23.63
CA LYS A 631 0.14 0.17 -24.68
C LYS A 631 0.39 1.58 -24.13
N MET A 632 -0.50 2.13 -23.31
CA MET A 632 -0.33 3.43 -22.64
C MET A 632 0.95 3.47 -21.81
N THR A 633 1.16 2.47 -20.94
CA THR A 633 2.35 2.39 -20.07
C THR A 633 3.64 2.24 -20.89
N LYS A 634 3.61 1.50 -22.01
CA LYS A 634 4.71 1.42 -22.99
C LYS A 634 5.01 2.78 -23.65
N LYS A 635 3.99 3.49 -24.13
CA LYS A 635 4.13 4.78 -24.83
C LYS A 635 4.65 5.86 -23.89
N ILE A 636 4.13 5.93 -22.65
CA ILE A 636 4.67 6.78 -21.58
C ILE A 636 6.14 6.43 -21.29
N SER A 637 6.48 5.14 -21.12
CA SER A 637 7.86 4.70 -20.90
C SER A 637 8.82 5.14 -22.01
N LYS A 638 8.37 5.12 -23.28
CA LYS A 638 9.14 5.60 -24.44
C LYS A 638 9.38 7.12 -24.40
N HIS A 639 8.46 7.91 -23.85
CA HIS A 639 8.64 9.34 -23.65
C HIS A 639 9.51 9.69 -22.43
N LEU A 640 9.41 8.90 -21.35
CA LEU A 640 10.20 9.07 -20.13
C LEU A 640 11.66 8.69 -20.30
N ASP A 641 11.99 7.74 -21.19
CA ASP A 641 13.38 7.34 -21.48
C ASP A 641 14.13 6.90 -20.20
N PRO A 642 13.69 5.80 -19.55
CA PRO A 642 14.24 5.34 -18.27
C PRO A 642 15.66 4.79 -18.39
N ILE A 643 16.42 4.90 -17.30
CA ILE A 643 17.73 4.29 -17.09
C ILE A 643 17.51 2.79 -16.84
N CYS A 644 18.22 1.93 -17.58
CA CYS A 644 18.05 0.47 -17.48
C CYS A 644 19.09 -0.14 -16.53
N VAL A 645 18.62 -0.74 -15.43
CA VAL A 645 19.48 -1.11 -14.29
C VAL A 645 19.27 -2.55 -13.81
N HIS A 646 20.42 -3.18 -13.52
CA HIS A 646 20.68 -4.47 -12.83
C HIS A 646 19.77 -5.69 -13.14
N PRO A 647 20.29 -6.84 -13.63
CA PRO A 647 21.52 -7.06 -14.42
C PRO A 647 21.26 -7.75 -15.78
N LYS A 648 22.22 -7.62 -16.71
CA LYS A 648 22.48 -8.64 -17.76
C LYS A 648 23.55 -9.60 -17.20
N LYS A 649 23.66 -10.88 -17.55
CA LYS A 649 22.97 -11.71 -18.57
C LYS A 649 21.64 -12.29 -18.08
N GLY A 650 20.78 -12.68 -19.03
CA GLY A 650 19.64 -13.60 -18.80
C GLY A 650 18.38 -12.99 -18.17
N ALA A 651 18.45 -11.79 -17.59
CA ALA A 651 17.29 -11.11 -17.00
C ALA A 651 16.91 -9.82 -17.75
N CYS A 652 15.63 -9.50 -17.72
CA CYS A 652 15.04 -8.27 -18.26
C CYS A 652 15.29 -7.09 -17.30
N LEU A 653 16.10 -6.10 -17.72
CA LEU A 653 16.45 -4.93 -16.90
C LEU A 653 15.21 -4.13 -16.42
N GLN A 654 15.29 -3.55 -15.23
CA GLN A 654 14.25 -2.66 -14.71
C GLN A 654 14.53 -1.21 -15.12
N GLY A 655 13.47 -0.41 -15.32
CA GLY A 655 13.55 1.00 -15.69
C GLY A 655 13.45 1.93 -14.47
N ALA A 656 14.50 2.71 -14.20
CA ALA A 656 14.48 3.81 -13.24
C ALA A 656 14.36 5.16 -13.97
N THR A 657 13.41 6.01 -13.59
CA THR A 657 13.22 7.32 -14.25
C THR A 657 13.92 8.42 -13.46
N ALA A 658 14.81 9.18 -14.10
CA ALA A 658 15.41 10.37 -13.48
C ALA A 658 14.35 11.48 -13.29
N PRO A 659 14.38 12.27 -12.19
CA PRO A 659 13.30 13.20 -11.85
C PRO A 659 12.96 14.20 -12.97
N ARG A 660 13.99 14.86 -13.54
CA ARG A 660 13.92 15.75 -14.72
C ARG A 660 13.28 15.13 -15.97
N LYS A 661 13.17 13.80 -16.06
CA LYS A 661 12.50 13.12 -17.18
C LYS A 661 11.02 12.86 -16.90
N MET A 662 10.54 12.88 -15.65
CA MET A 662 9.14 12.61 -15.30
C MET A 662 8.15 13.55 -16.00
N ILE A 663 8.51 14.83 -16.15
CA ILE A 663 7.73 15.84 -16.89
C ILE A 663 7.49 15.47 -18.36
N LYS A 664 8.30 14.57 -18.96
CA LYS A 664 8.13 14.13 -20.36
C LYS A 664 6.85 13.30 -20.59
N ALA A 665 6.17 12.83 -19.53
CA ALA A 665 4.87 12.18 -19.67
C ALA A 665 3.81 13.09 -20.32
N ALA A 666 3.97 14.41 -20.25
CA ALA A 666 3.16 15.40 -20.99
C ALA A 666 3.10 15.13 -22.51
N LYS A 667 4.12 14.47 -23.10
CA LYS A 667 4.14 14.09 -24.51
C LYS A 667 3.09 13.04 -24.89
N TYR A 668 2.60 12.25 -23.92
CA TYR A 668 1.51 11.30 -24.11
C TYR A 668 0.14 11.99 -24.14
N ILE A 669 -0.04 13.01 -23.27
CA ILE A 669 -1.27 13.79 -23.08
C ILE A 669 -1.50 14.80 -24.21
N ARG A 670 -0.45 15.51 -24.64
CA ARG A 670 -0.54 16.63 -25.60
C ARG A 670 -1.36 16.37 -26.89
N PRO A 671 -1.30 15.19 -27.55
CA PRO A 671 -2.12 14.93 -28.74
C PRO A 671 -3.52 14.37 -28.44
N ARG A 672 -3.89 14.16 -27.17
CA ARG A 672 -5.16 13.54 -26.73
C ARG A 672 -6.08 14.51 -26.00
N GLU A 673 -5.50 15.32 -25.12
CA GLU A 673 -6.24 16.30 -24.34
C GLU A 673 -6.47 17.59 -25.16
N THR A 674 -7.72 18.03 -25.22
CA THR A 674 -8.18 19.18 -26.04
C THR A 674 -8.57 20.41 -25.21
N LYS A 675 -8.71 20.24 -23.89
CA LYS A 675 -8.92 21.30 -22.90
C LYS A 675 -7.58 21.80 -22.34
N SER A 676 -7.62 22.79 -21.46
CA SER A 676 -6.44 23.34 -20.80
C SER A 676 -6.08 22.56 -19.54
N TRP A 677 -4.81 22.20 -19.36
CA TRP A 677 -4.31 21.38 -18.25
C TRP A 677 -2.93 21.87 -17.83
N ILE A 678 -2.51 21.52 -16.62
CA ILE A 678 -1.12 21.67 -16.17
C ILE A 678 -0.57 20.30 -15.80
N MET A 679 0.71 20.10 -16.12
CA MET A 679 1.51 19.04 -15.48
C MET A 679 2.74 19.67 -14.83
N LYS A 680 2.89 19.48 -13.51
CA LYS A 680 3.97 20.06 -12.70
C LYS A 680 4.68 18.96 -11.94
N THR A 681 6.02 18.98 -11.93
CA THR A 681 6.85 18.09 -11.11
C THR A 681 7.84 18.91 -10.30
N MET A 682 8.14 18.50 -9.07
CA MET A 682 9.11 19.16 -8.19
C MET A 682 9.89 18.09 -7.43
N TRP A 683 11.20 18.29 -7.23
CA TRP A 683 12.04 17.34 -6.48
C TRP A 683 13.13 17.99 -5.63
N ALA A 684 13.50 17.30 -4.56
CA ALA A 684 14.57 17.68 -3.67
C ALA A 684 15.89 17.88 -4.44
N CYS A 685 16.61 18.93 -4.06
CA CYS A 685 17.98 19.15 -4.50
C CYS A 685 18.95 18.50 -3.50
N PRO A 686 20.14 18.03 -3.92
CA PRO A 686 21.21 17.58 -3.03
C PRO A 686 21.52 18.49 -1.83
N GLY A 687 21.58 19.80 -2.04
CA GLY A 687 22.04 20.77 -1.03
C GLY A 687 21.05 21.11 0.08
N LYS A 688 21.55 21.82 1.10
CA LYS A 688 20.80 22.30 2.26
C LYS A 688 19.54 23.06 1.80
N GLN A 689 18.39 22.48 2.08
CA GLN A 689 17.10 23.13 1.82
C GLN A 689 16.61 23.71 3.16
N LYS A 690 16.81 25.03 3.35
CA LYS A 690 16.63 25.79 4.61
C LYS A 690 15.37 25.40 5.40
N GLY A 691 15.51 24.44 6.32
CA GLY A 691 14.41 23.84 7.11
C GLY A 691 13.34 23.04 6.33
N LYS A 692 13.21 23.24 5.00
CA LYS A 692 11.99 22.95 4.23
C LYS A 692 11.98 21.65 3.39
N ARG A 693 13.04 20.81 3.45
CA ARG A 693 13.25 19.61 2.58
C ARG A 693 12.08 18.62 2.49
N VAL A 694 11.42 18.30 3.62
CA VAL A 694 10.29 17.34 3.63
C VAL A 694 8.94 18.05 3.76
N SER A 695 8.89 19.22 4.39
CA SER A 695 7.65 19.96 4.63
C SER A 695 6.98 20.39 3.33
N ASN A 696 7.72 20.87 2.33
CA ASN A 696 7.12 21.59 1.21
C ASN A 696 6.54 20.63 0.16
N VAL A 697 7.26 19.57 -0.22
CA VAL A 697 6.69 18.47 -1.03
C VAL A 697 5.44 17.88 -0.34
N THR A 698 5.51 17.71 0.99
CA THR A 698 4.40 17.14 1.76
C THR A 698 3.20 18.08 1.87
N LYS A 699 3.40 19.39 2.11
CA LYS A 699 2.34 20.41 2.09
C LYS A 699 1.69 20.40 0.71
N LYS A 700 2.47 20.42 -0.37
CA LYS A 700 1.98 20.47 -1.74
C LYS A 700 1.16 19.24 -2.15
N VAL A 701 1.64 18.02 -1.89
CA VAL A 701 0.87 16.78 -2.12
C VAL A 701 -0.42 16.76 -1.30
N LYS A 702 -0.34 17.14 -0.02
CA LYS A 702 -1.50 17.21 0.88
C LYS A 702 -2.55 18.21 0.40
N GLU A 703 -2.16 19.42 -0.02
CA GLU A 703 -3.10 20.43 -0.54
C GLU A 703 -3.73 20.01 -1.88
N ILE A 704 -3.01 19.32 -2.77
CA ILE A 704 -3.60 18.77 -4.00
C ILE A 704 -4.66 17.69 -3.68
N ILE A 705 -4.37 16.75 -2.78
CA ILE A 705 -5.35 15.73 -2.36
C ILE A 705 -6.54 16.37 -1.63
N LYS A 706 -6.29 17.40 -0.80
CA LYS A 706 -7.32 18.13 -0.02
C LYS A 706 -8.25 18.95 -0.91
N SER A 707 -7.72 19.79 -1.79
CA SER A 707 -8.48 20.77 -2.58
C SER A 707 -8.91 20.22 -3.95
N LEU A 708 -7.98 19.67 -4.73
CA LEU A 708 -8.27 19.17 -6.09
C LEU A 708 -8.84 17.75 -6.11
N LYS A 709 -8.96 17.08 -4.95
CA LYS A 709 -9.43 15.69 -4.79
C LYS A 709 -8.73 14.70 -5.71
N THR A 710 -7.47 14.98 -6.07
CA THR A 710 -6.74 14.33 -7.16
C THR A 710 -5.53 13.57 -6.62
N PRO A 711 -5.26 12.32 -7.08
CA PRO A 711 -4.05 11.59 -6.70
C PRO A 711 -2.79 12.27 -7.23
N VAL A 712 -1.65 12.01 -6.58
CA VAL A 712 -0.37 12.64 -6.91
C VAL A 712 0.71 11.57 -7.03
N VAL A 713 1.51 11.60 -8.11
CA VAL A 713 2.73 10.80 -8.17
C VAL A 713 3.69 11.35 -7.12
N ILE A 714 4.25 10.52 -6.25
CA ILE A 714 5.25 10.93 -5.26
C ILE A 714 6.55 10.15 -5.44
N GLY A 715 7.66 10.62 -4.85
CA GLY A 715 8.87 9.82 -4.68
C GLY A 715 8.97 9.27 -3.26
N ILE A 716 9.26 7.98 -3.10
CA ILE A 716 9.63 7.36 -1.80
C ILE A 716 10.98 6.66 -1.92
N GLY A 717 11.55 6.16 -0.81
CA GLY A 717 12.97 5.81 -0.79
C GLY A 717 13.83 7.07 -0.78
N HIS A 718 15.10 6.95 -1.19
CA HIS A 718 16.01 8.09 -1.27
C HIS A 718 16.30 8.49 -2.72
N TRP A 719 16.15 9.80 -2.99
CA TRP A 719 16.33 10.46 -4.29
C TRP A 719 17.68 10.20 -5.00
N ALA A 720 18.68 9.66 -4.30
CA ALA A 720 20.03 9.42 -4.79
C ALA A 720 20.31 7.94 -5.15
N TRP A 721 19.49 6.96 -4.75
CA TRP A 721 19.70 5.55 -5.15
C TRP A 721 18.44 4.71 -5.34
N GLU A 722 17.34 5.03 -4.65
CA GLU A 722 16.07 4.31 -4.73
C GLU A 722 15.03 5.18 -5.43
N LEU A 723 15.12 5.26 -6.77
CA LEU A 723 14.21 6.05 -7.59
C LEU A 723 12.85 5.33 -7.79
N HIS A 724 12.04 5.27 -6.73
CA HIS A 724 10.70 4.67 -6.77
C HIS A 724 9.56 5.70 -6.71
N TYR A 725 8.62 5.58 -7.65
CA TYR A 725 7.47 6.48 -7.78
C TYR A 725 6.13 5.73 -7.60
N PRO A 726 5.48 5.80 -6.43
CA PRO A 726 4.09 5.40 -6.23
C PRO A 726 3.11 6.58 -6.45
N VAL A 727 1.81 6.31 -6.40
CA VAL A 727 0.74 7.33 -6.43
C VAL A 727 0.08 7.47 -5.06
N ALA A 728 0.17 8.63 -4.43
CA ALA A 728 -0.55 8.97 -3.22
C ALA A 728 -2.00 9.39 -3.54
N PHE A 729 -2.96 8.83 -2.80
CA PHE A 729 -4.40 9.11 -2.99
C PHE A 729 -5.16 9.32 -1.66
N GLY A 730 -4.43 9.40 -0.55
CA GLY A 730 -4.94 9.85 0.74
C GLY A 730 -3.83 10.40 1.64
N TYR A 731 -4.22 11.19 2.63
CA TYR A 731 -3.35 11.75 3.68
C TYR A 731 -4.05 11.66 5.04
N ILE A 732 -3.31 11.26 6.08
CA ILE A 732 -3.78 11.28 7.47
C ILE A 732 -2.71 11.92 8.35
N GLU A 733 -3.13 12.70 9.34
CA GLU A 733 -2.28 13.23 10.40
C GLU A 733 -2.82 12.86 11.79
N THR A 734 -1.95 12.31 12.64
CA THR A 734 -2.24 11.92 14.03
C THR A 734 -1.07 12.34 14.92
N ASN A 735 -1.28 13.24 15.88
CA ASN A 735 -0.24 13.76 16.78
C ASN A 735 1.06 14.19 16.05
N GLY A 736 0.96 14.87 14.91
CA GLY A 736 2.10 15.28 14.08
C GLY A 736 2.79 14.14 13.29
N LYS A 737 2.37 12.87 13.47
CA LYS A 737 2.75 11.74 12.60
C LYS A 737 1.89 11.82 11.33
N LYS A 738 2.53 12.22 10.23
CA LYS A 738 1.93 12.46 8.91
C LYS A 738 2.13 11.24 8.02
N GLN A 739 1.09 10.80 7.32
CA GLN A 739 1.13 9.59 6.48
C GLN A 739 0.41 9.79 5.15
N PHE A 740 0.98 9.25 4.07
CA PHE A 740 0.27 9.08 2.80
C PHE A 740 -0.28 7.67 2.67
N TYR A 741 -1.47 7.53 2.08
CA TYR A 741 -1.98 6.26 1.57
C TYR A 741 -1.66 6.17 0.07
N ILE A 742 -0.93 5.12 -0.31
CA ILE A 742 -0.25 5.04 -1.61
C ILE A 742 -0.57 3.75 -2.37
N ASN A 743 -0.51 3.85 -3.70
CA ASN A 743 -0.52 2.76 -4.69
C ASN A 743 0.91 2.56 -5.22
N LEU A 744 1.49 1.36 -5.05
CA LEU A 744 2.87 1.05 -5.46
C LEU A 744 3.07 0.77 -6.95
N GLY A 745 2.02 0.73 -7.78
CA GLY A 745 2.13 0.29 -9.18
C GLY A 745 2.47 -1.21 -9.33
N TYR A 746 2.06 -2.00 -8.35
CA TYR A 746 2.21 -3.47 -8.31
C TYR A 746 0.87 -4.18 -8.53
N GLY A 747 0.02 -3.63 -9.40
CA GLY A 747 -1.32 -4.16 -9.61
C GLY A 747 -1.36 -5.60 -10.10
N GLU A 748 -2.53 -6.23 -10.00
CA GLU A 748 -2.78 -7.68 -10.19
C GLU A 748 -2.08 -8.57 -9.14
N LYS A 749 -0.91 -8.18 -8.63
CA LYS A 749 -0.12 -8.86 -7.59
C LYS A 749 -0.56 -8.37 -6.21
N ARG A 750 -1.82 -8.67 -5.86
CA ARG A 750 -2.67 -8.10 -4.78
C ARG A 750 -2.17 -8.19 -3.31
N GLU A 751 -0.87 -8.18 -3.03
CA GLU A 751 -0.31 -8.51 -1.71
C GLU A 751 0.31 -7.33 -0.94
N ASP A 752 0.86 -6.31 -1.60
CA ASP A 752 1.34 -5.06 -0.96
C ASP A 752 0.81 -3.79 -1.67
N TYR A 753 -0.24 -3.94 -2.47
CA TYR A 753 -0.69 -2.97 -3.49
C TYR A 753 -1.04 -1.58 -2.92
N PHE A 754 -1.83 -1.51 -1.83
CA PHE A 754 -2.14 -0.26 -1.11
C PHE A 754 -1.62 -0.27 0.33
N LYS A 755 -0.84 0.74 0.73
CA LYS A 755 -0.36 0.87 2.12
C LYS A 755 -0.22 2.31 2.61
N PHE A 756 -0.15 2.48 3.92
CA PHE A 756 0.29 3.72 4.55
C PHE A 756 1.82 3.77 4.59
N VAL A 757 2.40 4.89 4.18
CA VAL A 757 3.82 5.24 4.37
C VAL A 757 3.93 6.54 5.17
N SER A 758 5.08 6.79 5.78
CA SER A 758 5.38 8.11 6.36
C SER A 758 5.30 9.17 5.26
N ALA A 759 4.78 10.36 5.57
CA ALA A 759 4.73 11.47 4.63
C ALA A 759 6.10 12.15 4.53
N LYS A 760 7.08 11.39 4.04
CA LYS A 760 8.42 11.82 3.63
C LYS A 760 8.51 11.58 2.14
N SER A 761 8.57 12.65 1.35
CA SER A 761 8.69 12.53 -0.10
C SER A 761 9.68 13.53 -0.68
N TRP A 762 10.51 13.05 -1.59
CA TRP A 762 11.54 13.82 -2.28
C TRP A 762 11.14 14.26 -3.68
N PHE A 763 9.97 13.86 -4.18
CA PHE A 763 9.42 14.26 -5.48
C PHE A 763 7.89 14.33 -5.40
N PHE A 764 7.27 15.28 -6.11
CA PHE A 764 5.89 15.12 -6.54
C PHE A 764 5.75 15.34 -8.05
N GLY A 765 4.76 14.69 -8.64
CA GLY A 765 4.29 14.88 -10.02
C GLY A 765 2.77 14.93 -10.02
N ALA A 766 2.23 16.04 -10.48
CA ALA A 766 0.80 16.31 -10.52
C ALA A 766 0.36 16.61 -11.95
N PHE A 767 -0.84 16.15 -12.28
CA PHE A 767 -1.58 16.46 -13.50
C PHE A 767 -2.98 16.87 -13.07
N TYR A 768 -3.46 18.03 -13.54
CA TYR A 768 -4.78 18.55 -13.21
C TYR A 768 -5.30 19.49 -14.32
N PRO A 769 -6.64 19.63 -14.45
CA PRO A 769 -7.25 20.64 -15.31
C PRO A 769 -6.76 22.04 -14.92
N LEU A 770 -6.57 22.89 -15.92
CA LEU A 770 -6.55 24.32 -15.67
C LEU A 770 -8.00 24.76 -15.49
N PHE A 771 -8.33 25.37 -14.36
CA PHE A 771 -9.61 26.05 -14.18
C PHE A 771 -9.84 27.07 -15.32
N GLU A 772 -11.10 27.36 -15.67
CA GLU A 772 -11.37 28.38 -16.69
C GLU A 772 -10.62 29.66 -16.36
N THR A 773 -9.80 30.12 -17.31
CA THR A 773 -8.78 31.13 -17.06
C THR A 773 -9.36 32.37 -16.40
N VAL A 774 -8.74 32.79 -15.30
CA VAL A 774 -8.99 34.09 -14.65
C VAL A 774 -9.04 35.16 -15.74
N LYS A 775 -10.21 35.81 -15.90
CA LYS A 775 -10.54 36.63 -17.07
C LYS A 775 -9.90 38.01 -16.98
N PHE A 776 -8.58 38.03 -17.14
CA PHE A 776 -7.78 39.24 -17.13
C PHE A 776 -8.06 40.13 -18.34
N LYS A 777 -8.00 41.44 -18.14
CA LYS A 777 -8.09 42.45 -19.22
C LYS A 777 -6.74 43.16 -19.39
N ARG A 778 -6.53 43.82 -20.54
CA ARG A 778 -5.37 44.70 -20.72
C ARG A 778 -5.43 45.85 -19.70
N GLY A 779 -4.41 45.94 -18.84
CA GLY A 779 -4.32 46.94 -17.76
C GLY A 779 -4.62 46.40 -16.36
N ASP A 780 -4.94 45.12 -16.23
CA ASP A 780 -5.01 44.44 -14.92
C ASP A 780 -3.58 44.23 -14.35
N GLY A 781 -3.45 44.31 -13.03
CA GLY A 781 -2.17 44.15 -12.31
C GLY A 781 -1.91 42.71 -11.89
N PHE A 782 -0.65 42.28 -11.98
CA PHE A 782 -0.19 40.95 -11.54
C PHE A 782 1.13 41.05 -10.77
N VAL A 783 1.16 40.49 -9.57
CA VAL A 783 2.40 40.28 -8.79
C VAL A 783 2.38 38.90 -8.13
N VAL A 784 3.54 38.46 -7.63
CA VAL A 784 3.73 37.17 -6.97
C VAL A 784 4.58 37.35 -5.71
N SER A 785 4.11 36.83 -4.57
CA SER A 785 4.81 36.88 -3.27
C SER A 785 4.34 35.73 -2.37
N ASP A 786 5.16 35.32 -1.41
CA ASP A 786 4.91 34.19 -0.47
C ASP A 786 4.11 34.67 0.76
N LEU A 787 2.85 35.08 0.53
CA LEU A 787 1.96 35.78 1.48
C LEU A 787 1.49 34.94 2.70
N ASN A 788 2.24 33.89 3.04
CA ASN A 788 2.04 33.02 4.19
C ASN A 788 3.34 32.29 4.65
N GLY A 789 4.52 32.77 4.24
CA GLY A 789 5.84 32.30 4.68
C GLY A 789 6.18 30.84 4.38
N ASP A 790 5.43 30.19 3.48
CA ASP A 790 5.52 28.76 3.19
C ASP A 790 6.77 28.41 2.36
N GLY A 791 7.25 29.35 1.56
CA GLY A 791 8.30 29.19 0.56
C GLY A 791 7.75 28.99 -0.84
N GLN A 792 6.52 29.45 -1.12
CA GLN A 792 5.87 29.39 -2.44
C GLN A 792 5.09 30.68 -2.66
N ALA A 793 5.29 31.34 -3.80
CA ALA A 793 4.55 32.56 -4.10
C ALA A 793 3.09 32.28 -4.51
N GLU A 794 2.15 32.98 -3.89
CA GLU A 794 0.80 33.19 -4.38
C GLU A 794 0.79 34.06 -5.64
N ILE A 795 -0.29 33.95 -6.42
CA ILE A 795 -0.60 34.80 -7.58
C ILE A 795 -1.60 35.86 -7.14
N ILE A 796 -1.22 37.12 -7.25
CA ILE A 796 -2.01 38.27 -6.82
C ILE A 796 -2.48 39.00 -8.09
N HIS A 797 -3.79 38.95 -8.37
CA HIS A 797 -4.41 39.60 -9.52
C HIS A 797 -5.26 40.78 -9.05
N ALA A 798 -4.88 42.00 -9.42
CA ALA A 798 -5.73 43.18 -9.30
C ALA A 798 -6.47 43.41 -10.62
N SER A 799 -7.79 43.28 -10.59
CA SER A 799 -8.66 43.37 -11.76
C SER A 799 -9.42 44.68 -11.76
N ARG A 800 -9.52 45.30 -12.95
CA ARG A 800 -10.33 46.48 -13.23
C ARG A 800 -11.83 46.14 -13.35
N ASN A 801 -12.31 45.53 -12.28
CA ASN A 801 -13.68 45.41 -11.80
C ASN A 801 -13.62 45.57 -10.25
N ASP A 802 -12.73 46.47 -9.82
CA ASP A 802 -12.50 46.90 -8.44
C ASP A 802 -12.26 45.75 -7.44
N THR A 803 -11.46 44.75 -7.84
CA THR A 803 -11.21 43.53 -7.03
C THR A 803 -9.78 43.05 -7.12
N LEU A 804 -9.17 42.76 -5.96
CA LEU A 804 -7.92 42.00 -5.86
C LEU A 804 -8.26 40.57 -5.40
N THR A 805 -7.74 39.59 -6.12
CA THR A 805 -7.92 38.17 -5.83
C THR A 805 -6.56 37.49 -5.67
N ILE A 806 -6.38 36.77 -4.56
CA ILE A 806 -5.18 36.01 -4.24
C ILE A 806 -5.47 34.53 -4.54
N TYR A 807 -4.64 33.91 -5.39
CA TYR A 807 -4.71 32.50 -5.73
C TYR A 807 -3.44 31.76 -5.31
N ASN A 808 -3.54 30.50 -4.90
CA ASN A 808 -2.37 29.64 -4.77
C ASN A 808 -1.84 29.18 -6.15
N ASP A 809 -0.70 28.49 -6.18
CA ASP A 809 -0.08 27.95 -7.41
C ASP A 809 -0.86 26.77 -8.07
N THR A 810 -2.08 26.46 -7.62
CA THR A 810 -3.05 25.61 -8.34
C THR A 810 -4.18 26.40 -9.01
N GLY A 811 -4.23 27.73 -8.82
CA GLY A 811 -5.32 28.59 -9.28
C GLY A 811 -6.56 28.56 -8.36
N GLN A 812 -6.44 28.01 -7.15
CA GLN A 812 -7.50 28.09 -6.14
C GLN A 812 -7.47 29.47 -5.48
N GLU A 813 -8.61 30.18 -5.49
CA GLU A 813 -8.83 31.41 -4.72
C GLU A 813 -8.62 31.13 -3.21
N LEU A 814 -7.73 31.90 -2.59
CA LEU A 814 -7.44 31.87 -1.15
C LEU A 814 -8.17 33.01 -0.43
N SER A 815 -8.20 34.19 -1.05
CA SER A 815 -8.84 35.40 -0.54
C SER A 815 -9.21 36.31 -1.70
N LYS A 816 -10.24 37.12 -1.50
CA LYS A 816 -10.69 38.15 -2.44
C LYS A 816 -11.22 39.34 -1.67
N PHE A 817 -10.87 40.53 -2.11
CA PHE A 817 -11.29 41.79 -1.51
C PHE A 817 -11.46 42.88 -2.57
N ASP A 818 -12.39 43.78 -2.33
CA ASP A 818 -12.68 44.89 -3.23
C ASP A 818 -11.65 46.00 -3.01
N ILE A 819 -11.09 46.54 -4.10
CA ILE A 819 -10.15 47.67 -4.10
C ILE A 819 -10.42 48.58 -5.28
N ASP A 820 -10.28 49.89 -5.11
CA ASP A 820 -10.25 50.86 -6.21
C ASP A 820 -8.94 50.64 -6.99
N PHE A 821 -9.00 49.91 -8.11
CA PHE A 821 -7.83 49.55 -8.93
C PHE A 821 -8.12 49.79 -10.41
N GLU A 822 -7.64 50.93 -10.87
CA GLU A 822 -7.97 51.50 -12.16
C GLU A 822 -6.83 51.37 -13.17
N ARG A 823 -7.13 51.82 -14.38
CA ARG A 823 -6.16 51.83 -15.48
C ARG A 823 -4.99 52.75 -15.13
N PHE A 824 -3.78 52.17 -15.20
CA PHE A 824 -2.46 52.75 -14.90
C PHE A 824 -1.99 52.65 -13.45
N ASP A 825 -2.76 52.04 -12.55
CA ASP A 825 -2.29 51.78 -11.19
C ASP A 825 -1.17 50.74 -11.14
N GLY A 826 -0.23 50.97 -10.22
CA GLY A 826 0.90 50.07 -9.97
C GLY A 826 0.57 49.07 -8.87
N LEU A 827 0.82 47.78 -9.14
CA LEU A 827 0.72 46.72 -8.14
C LEU A 827 2.13 46.29 -7.70
N ALA A 828 2.34 46.16 -6.40
CA ALA A 828 3.55 45.68 -5.78
C ALA A 828 3.21 44.82 -4.55
N SER A 829 4.10 43.91 -4.18
CA SER A 829 3.95 43.01 -3.04
C SER A 829 5.31 42.70 -2.45
N GLY A 830 5.40 42.59 -1.12
CA GLY A 830 6.60 42.17 -0.42
C GLY A 830 6.34 41.99 1.07
N ASP A 831 7.08 41.08 1.66
CA ASP A 831 7.20 40.86 3.11
C ASP A 831 7.74 42.14 3.79
N VAL A 832 7.05 42.65 4.80
CA VAL A 832 7.37 43.93 5.47
C VAL A 832 7.71 43.80 6.96
N ASP A 833 7.44 42.66 7.58
CA ASP A 833 7.69 42.39 9.00
C ASP A 833 8.47 41.08 9.26
N GLY A 834 8.62 40.23 8.24
CA GLY A 834 9.44 39.03 8.25
C GLY A 834 8.68 37.71 8.43
N ASP A 835 7.34 37.70 8.31
CA ASP A 835 6.52 36.48 8.43
C ASP A 835 5.96 35.92 7.10
N GLY A 836 5.87 36.74 6.04
CA GLY A 836 5.70 36.33 4.63
C GLY A 836 4.71 37.16 3.80
#